data_AF-A0A2D9Z6T4-F1
#
_entry.id   AF-A0A2D9Z6T4-F1
#
_cell.length_a   1.000
_cell.length_b   1.000
_cell.length_c   1.000
_cell.angle_alpha   90.00
_cell.angle_beta   90.00
_cell.angle_gamma   90.00
#
_symmetry.space_group_name_H-M   'P 1'
#
loop_
_entity.id
_entity.type
_entity.pdbx_description
1 polymer ?
#
loop_
_entity_poly.entity_id
_entity_poly.type
_entity_poly.pdbx_seq_one_letter_code
_entity_poly.pdbx_strand_id
1 'polypeptide(L)'
;MSRNFTLCLIALCLLTQTIQAQPLENTKPLTLEGDIASQIVTGADKFLLRQLDNTITARERYWNRDSSSAAAYEASVANSRARLAEITGVVDKRKTFGDLQIVAGTGGPVEVAKGESFLAFNVRWPSVRDISGVGLLLKPNKPNGAYFIAIPDADQTPEMISGLADGLPADQQYAKRLAESGFTVIVPAVISRQYESRNNRAKMTTREFLYRSSYELGRHLIGFEIQKVLAVVDWCESRNDSDVQIGVVGYGEGGLLALYSAALDTRIDATLVSGYFDSRQDMWSEPVSRNVYGLLDQFGDAELASLIAPRSLVIEAAKGPEFELPSEGGAPASLDTPDPKVVSSEVARAKKLIGNEQLDALSLIVSGDGYGVFASEKALQSVAAAVLPNSKIAAVGSAPKLCRELTDVQARESQQAHEINAHTQWLLTESHFIRKDFFKDVDTSSVEAYEKTIEPYRDYFREETIGHFDLPFKALNPRSRLIEETDAWTRYEVVLDVFDDIIAYGIITIPKGIDEGEQRPVVVCQHGLEGRPQDVIGEQNIQYYSAFATKLAERGFITFAPQNLYIFKDRFRTLQRKSYPQRKTLFSLIVPQHQQIVNWLKTQPNVDDKRIAFYGLSYGGKSAMRIPPLVTDYCLSICSADFNEWVLKNATTQYNFSYMFTGEYEIFEWNLGGTFNYAEMAYLICPRPFMVERGHFDGVGEDQWVGYEFGKVRFMYQGRLKLKDKAEIEWFDGPHTINGVGTFKFLHKHLDWPEPVE
;
A
#
# COMPACT_ATOMS: atom_id res chain seq x y z
N MET A 1 -21.74 -85.14 23.20
CA MET A 1 -20.36 -84.73 22.80
C MET A 1 -20.48 -83.64 21.74
N SER A 2 -19.59 -82.65 21.78
CA SER A 2 -19.56 -81.36 21.03
C SER A 2 -20.50 -80.28 21.61
N ARG A 3 -20.01 -79.38 22.48
CA ARG A 3 -19.04 -78.25 22.35
C ARG A 3 -19.71 -77.01 21.73
N ASN A 4 -20.07 -76.02 22.55
CA ASN A 4 -19.21 -74.91 22.96
C ASN A 4 -18.70 -74.04 21.78
N PHE A 5 -19.59 -73.48 20.95
CA PHE A 5 -19.15 -72.56 19.88
C PHE A 5 -20.15 -71.47 19.46
N THR A 6 -21.11 -71.06 20.31
CA THR A 6 -22.11 -70.05 19.87
C THR A 6 -22.39 -68.93 20.88
N LEU A 7 -21.66 -68.86 22.00
CA LEU A 7 -21.86 -67.82 23.02
C LEU A 7 -20.65 -66.90 23.29
N CYS A 8 -19.58 -66.99 22.48
CA CYS A 8 -18.42 -66.09 22.58
C CYS A 8 -18.19 -65.18 21.37
N LEU A 9 -19.07 -65.17 20.35
CA LEU A 9 -18.88 -64.34 19.14
C LEU A 9 -19.82 -63.13 19.01
N ILE A 10 -20.74 -62.90 19.94
CA ILE A 10 -21.64 -61.73 19.91
C ILE A 10 -21.26 -60.68 20.99
N ALA A 11 -20.38 -61.04 21.93
CA ALA A 11 -19.86 -60.12 22.94
C ALA A 11 -18.50 -59.47 22.57
N LEU A 12 -17.98 -59.72 21.37
CA LEU A 12 -16.68 -59.18 20.91
C LEU A 12 -16.79 -58.16 19.75
N CYS A 13 -17.98 -57.63 19.50
CA CYS A 13 -18.22 -56.54 18.52
C CYS A 13 -18.66 -55.22 19.17
N LEU A 14 -18.55 -55.10 20.50
CA LEU A 14 -18.83 -53.89 21.25
C LEU A 14 -17.62 -53.58 22.12
N LEU A 15 -16.66 -52.84 21.57
CA LEU A 15 -15.61 -52.02 22.21
C LEU A 15 -14.44 -51.79 21.25
N THR A 16 -14.72 -51.47 19.99
CA THR A 16 -13.92 -50.41 19.34
C THR A 16 -14.53 -49.09 19.79
N GLN A 17 -14.26 -48.71 21.05
CA GLN A 17 -14.15 -47.28 21.34
C GLN A 17 -13.02 -46.80 20.45
N THR A 18 -13.35 -46.36 19.24
CA THR A 18 -12.62 -45.25 18.68
C THR A 18 -12.69 -44.19 19.77
N ILE A 19 -11.60 -44.05 20.52
CA ILE A 19 -11.39 -42.89 21.39
C ILE A 19 -11.40 -41.73 20.41
N GLN A 20 -12.59 -41.20 20.13
CA GLN A 20 -12.72 -39.91 19.50
C GLN A 20 -12.09 -38.96 20.50
N ALA A 21 -10.89 -38.51 20.17
CA ALA A 21 -10.17 -37.56 20.97
C ALA A 21 -11.11 -36.39 21.29
N GLN A 22 -11.37 -36.16 22.58
CA GLN A 22 -12.36 -35.19 22.99
C GLN A 22 -11.89 -33.78 22.63
N PRO A 23 -12.77 -32.90 22.14
CA PRO A 23 -12.42 -31.50 21.96
C PRO A 23 -12.05 -30.87 23.29
N LEU A 24 -11.28 -29.78 23.25
CA LEU A 24 -10.99 -28.94 24.41
C LEU A 24 -12.31 -28.53 25.09
N GLU A 25 -12.29 -28.45 26.41
CA GLU A 25 -13.45 -28.05 27.21
C GLU A 25 -14.06 -26.72 26.70
N ASN A 26 -15.39 -26.62 26.72
CA ASN A 26 -16.13 -25.46 26.22
C ASN A 26 -15.94 -25.15 24.72
N THR A 27 -15.53 -26.14 23.92
CA THR A 27 -15.45 -26.03 22.46
C THR A 27 -16.25 -27.12 21.76
N LYS A 28 -16.69 -26.84 20.53
CA LYS A 28 -17.29 -27.85 19.63
C LYS A 28 -16.18 -28.65 18.93
N PRO A 29 -16.44 -29.88 18.43
CA PRO A 29 -15.48 -30.57 17.57
C PRO A 29 -15.16 -29.76 16.31
N LEU A 30 -13.87 -29.63 15.99
CA LEU A 30 -13.40 -29.03 14.74
C LEU A 30 -13.48 -30.06 13.60
N THR A 31 -14.40 -29.84 12.68
CA THR A 31 -14.67 -30.71 11.52
C THR A 31 -14.12 -30.14 10.21
N LEU A 32 -13.37 -29.03 10.24
CA LEU A 32 -12.74 -28.50 9.03
C LEU A 32 -11.63 -29.46 8.57
N GLU A 33 -11.68 -29.81 7.29
CA GLU A 33 -10.73 -30.68 6.61
C GLU A 33 -9.84 -29.87 5.65
N GLY A 34 -8.70 -30.43 5.25
CA GLY A 34 -7.73 -29.77 4.36
C GLY A 34 -6.83 -28.74 5.06
N ASP A 35 -6.14 -27.91 4.28
CA ASP A 35 -5.23 -26.88 4.80
C ASP A 35 -6.02 -25.65 5.27
N ILE A 36 -6.24 -25.54 6.59
CA ILE A 36 -6.97 -24.44 7.20
C ILE A 36 -6.29 -23.10 6.91
N ALA A 37 -4.95 -23.03 6.88
CA ALA A 37 -4.24 -21.78 6.54
C ALA A 37 -4.61 -21.28 5.14
N SER A 38 -4.77 -22.20 4.17
CA SER A 38 -5.23 -21.88 2.82
C SER A 38 -6.66 -21.35 2.81
N GLN A 39 -7.54 -21.89 3.67
CA GLN A 39 -8.91 -21.39 3.82
C GLN A 39 -8.96 -19.98 4.42
N ILE A 40 -8.07 -19.65 5.38
CA ILE A 40 -7.98 -18.30 5.95
C ILE A 40 -7.61 -17.29 4.86
N VAL A 41 -6.60 -17.58 4.03
CA VAL A 41 -6.17 -16.70 2.93
C VAL A 41 -7.28 -16.55 1.88
N THR A 42 -7.95 -17.64 1.50
CA THR A 42 -9.09 -17.58 0.56
C THR A 42 -10.28 -16.81 1.13
N GLY A 43 -10.57 -16.98 2.42
CA GLY A 43 -11.62 -16.23 3.12
C GLY A 43 -11.33 -14.73 3.16
N ALA A 44 -10.09 -14.35 3.46
CA ALA A 44 -9.61 -12.98 3.42
C ALA A 44 -9.72 -12.35 2.02
N ASP A 45 -9.35 -13.10 0.98
CA ASP A 45 -9.47 -12.65 -0.41
C ASP A 45 -10.92 -12.32 -0.77
N LYS A 46 -11.83 -13.27 -0.53
CA LYS A 46 -13.27 -13.10 -0.78
C LYS A 46 -13.86 -11.95 0.03
N PHE A 47 -13.47 -11.81 1.29
CA PHE A 47 -13.89 -10.71 2.14
C PHE A 47 -13.45 -9.37 1.55
N LEU A 48 -12.17 -9.21 1.21
CA LEU A 48 -11.62 -7.96 0.69
C LEU A 48 -12.23 -7.56 -0.65
N LEU A 49 -12.47 -8.52 -1.56
CA LEU A 49 -13.17 -8.25 -2.82
C LEU A 49 -14.58 -7.70 -2.58
N ARG A 50 -15.34 -8.32 -1.68
CA ARG A 50 -16.66 -7.79 -1.28
C ARG A 50 -16.56 -6.41 -0.64
N GLN A 51 -15.54 -6.14 0.18
CA GLN A 51 -15.37 -4.81 0.77
C GLN A 51 -14.99 -3.77 -0.27
N LEU A 52 -14.20 -4.12 -1.29
CA LEU A 52 -13.95 -3.25 -2.43
C LEU A 52 -15.27 -2.89 -3.10
N ASP A 53 -16.11 -3.84 -3.49
CA ASP A 53 -17.41 -3.57 -4.11
C ASP A 53 -18.28 -2.62 -3.26
N ASN A 54 -18.27 -2.81 -1.94
CA ASN A 54 -19.02 -1.97 -1.01
C ASN A 54 -18.52 -0.52 -0.95
N THR A 55 -17.27 -0.22 -1.36
CA THR A 55 -16.75 1.15 -1.31
C THR A 55 -17.52 2.11 -2.22
N ILE A 56 -18.13 1.61 -3.30
CA ILE A 56 -18.89 2.41 -4.26
C ILE A 56 -20.00 3.20 -3.58
N THR A 57 -20.74 2.55 -2.68
CA THR A 57 -21.81 3.20 -1.90
C THR A 57 -21.27 3.85 -0.65
N ALA A 58 -20.31 3.22 0.03
CA ALA A 58 -19.77 3.72 1.30
C ALA A 58 -19.11 5.10 1.18
N ARG A 59 -18.48 5.41 0.03
CA ARG A 59 -17.77 6.69 -0.15
C ARG A 59 -18.68 7.91 -0.13
N GLU A 60 -20.00 7.77 -0.37
CA GLU A 60 -20.96 8.88 -0.33
C GLU A 60 -20.88 9.68 1.00
N ARG A 61 -20.54 9.01 2.11
CA ARG A 61 -20.39 9.63 3.43
C ARG A 61 -19.35 10.76 3.50
N TYR A 62 -18.39 10.80 2.56
CA TYR A 62 -17.34 11.82 2.51
C TYR A 62 -17.71 13.02 1.63
N TRP A 63 -18.86 13.01 0.98
CA TRP A 63 -19.24 14.02 0.00
C TRP A 63 -20.46 14.81 0.43
N ASN A 64 -20.35 16.14 0.39
CA ASN A 64 -21.47 17.06 0.58
C ASN A 64 -21.40 18.15 -0.51
N ARG A 65 -21.72 17.76 -1.75
CA ARG A 65 -21.58 18.62 -2.94
C ARG A 65 -22.68 19.68 -2.96
N ASP A 66 -22.30 20.95 -3.12
CA ASP A 66 -23.23 22.05 -3.32
C ASP A 66 -23.33 22.38 -4.81
N SER A 67 -24.39 21.94 -5.47
CA SER A 67 -24.60 22.14 -6.91
C SER A 67 -25.34 23.44 -7.26
N SER A 68 -25.47 24.39 -6.32
CA SER A 68 -26.21 25.64 -6.54
C SER A 68 -25.53 26.63 -7.51
N SER A 69 -24.20 26.58 -7.60
CA SER A 69 -23.41 27.39 -8.54
C SER A 69 -22.01 26.77 -8.72
N ALA A 70 -21.28 27.20 -9.76
CA ALA A 70 -19.90 26.78 -9.98
C ALA A 70 -18.99 27.02 -8.76
N ALA A 71 -19.04 28.24 -8.20
CA ALA A 71 -18.22 28.62 -7.05
C ALA A 71 -18.59 27.83 -5.78
N ALA A 72 -19.89 27.59 -5.55
CA ALA A 72 -20.34 26.78 -4.41
C ALA A 72 -19.89 25.32 -4.55
N TYR A 73 -19.95 24.78 -5.78
CA TYR A 73 -19.51 23.42 -6.07
C TYR A 73 -18.03 23.26 -5.79
N GLU A 74 -17.19 24.13 -6.34
CA GLU A 74 -15.75 24.13 -6.11
C GLU A 74 -15.39 24.23 -4.63
N ALA A 75 -16.03 25.12 -3.89
CA ALA A 75 -15.83 25.26 -2.45
C ALA A 75 -16.23 24.00 -1.68
N SER A 76 -17.36 23.37 -2.05
CA SER A 76 -17.88 22.17 -1.38
C SER A 76 -16.99 20.94 -1.53
N VAL A 77 -16.20 20.85 -2.62
CA VAL A 77 -15.30 19.72 -2.90
C VAL A 77 -13.83 20.00 -2.57
N ALA A 78 -13.51 21.16 -1.99
CA ALA A 78 -12.13 21.56 -1.69
C ALA A 78 -11.40 20.57 -0.77
N ASN A 79 -12.09 20.06 0.26
CA ASN A 79 -11.53 19.05 1.16
C ASN A 79 -11.23 17.72 0.42
N SER A 80 -12.09 17.33 -0.52
CA SER A 80 -11.87 16.15 -1.36
C SER A 80 -10.64 16.33 -2.26
N ARG A 81 -10.42 17.53 -2.82
CA ARG A 81 -9.17 17.82 -3.58
C ARG A 81 -7.94 17.75 -2.67
N ALA A 82 -8.01 18.31 -1.46
CA ALA A 82 -6.92 18.25 -0.50
C ALA A 82 -6.58 16.80 -0.12
N ARG A 83 -7.60 15.95 0.09
CA ARG A 83 -7.40 14.53 0.34
C ARG A 83 -6.80 13.80 -0.86
N LEU A 84 -7.26 14.11 -2.07
CA LEU A 84 -6.66 13.55 -3.29
C LEU A 84 -5.18 13.94 -3.40
N ALA A 85 -4.83 15.20 -3.10
CA ALA A 85 -3.46 15.68 -3.11
C ALA A 85 -2.59 14.92 -2.09
N GLU A 86 -3.12 14.71 -0.89
CA GLU A 86 -2.44 13.94 0.16
C GLU A 86 -2.14 12.50 -0.27
N ILE A 87 -3.17 11.73 -0.66
CA ILE A 87 -3.00 10.30 -0.96
C ILE A 87 -2.21 10.02 -2.24
N THR A 88 -2.10 11.02 -3.12
CA THR A 88 -1.26 10.94 -4.31
C THR A 88 0.13 11.55 -4.10
N GLY A 89 0.41 12.10 -2.92
CA GLY A 89 1.72 12.68 -2.58
C GLY A 89 2.00 14.05 -3.21
N VAL A 90 0.98 14.76 -3.70
CA VAL A 90 1.06 16.13 -4.24
C VAL A 90 1.02 17.15 -3.09
N VAL A 91 1.97 17.01 -2.15
CA VAL A 91 2.03 17.82 -0.92
C VAL A 91 3.27 18.70 -0.83
N ASP A 92 4.27 18.43 -1.67
CA ASP A 92 5.49 19.24 -1.72
C ASP A 92 5.26 20.57 -2.45
N LYS A 93 5.95 21.60 -1.97
CA LYS A 93 5.94 22.91 -2.61
C LYS A 93 6.69 22.87 -3.94
N ARG A 94 6.02 23.23 -5.03
CA ARG A 94 6.64 23.45 -6.35
C ARG A 94 7.56 24.67 -6.34
N LYS A 95 8.63 24.62 -7.14
CA LYS A 95 9.54 25.73 -7.41
C LYS A 95 8.90 26.67 -8.42
N THR A 96 8.93 27.97 -8.14
CA THR A 96 8.63 29.00 -9.14
C THR A 96 9.82 29.17 -10.08
N PHE A 97 9.56 29.39 -11.36
CA PHE A 97 10.60 29.60 -12.37
C PHE A 97 10.13 30.57 -13.46
N GLY A 98 11.09 31.25 -14.09
CA GLY A 98 10.81 32.33 -15.04
C GLY A 98 10.43 31.86 -16.44
N ASP A 99 11.06 30.79 -16.95
CA ASP A 99 10.74 30.23 -18.28
C ASP A 99 11.22 28.77 -18.42
N LEU A 100 10.73 28.07 -19.45
CA LEU A 100 11.24 26.76 -19.84
C LEU A 100 12.68 26.89 -20.34
N GLN A 101 13.55 25.97 -19.93
CA GLN A 101 14.92 25.90 -20.41
C GLN A 101 14.98 25.07 -21.68
N ILE A 102 15.42 25.66 -22.79
CA ILE A 102 15.67 24.90 -24.02
C ILE A 102 16.99 24.11 -23.85
N VAL A 103 16.92 22.79 -24.06
CA VAL A 103 18.06 21.88 -23.96
C VAL A 103 18.59 21.61 -25.37
N ALA A 104 19.70 22.25 -25.72
CA ALA A 104 20.37 22.08 -27.00
C ALA A 104 21.88 21.97 -26.83
N GLY A 105 22.53 21.29 -27.78
CA GLY A 105 24.00 21.32 -27.90
C GLY A 105 24.51 22.71 -28.27
N THR A 106 25.80 22.96 -28.06
CA THR A 106 26.44 24.27 -28.31
C THR A 106 26.71 24.58 -29.79
N GLY A 107 26.46 23.62 -30.69
CA GLY A 107 26.57 23.78 -32.13
C GLY A 107 25.32 23.28 -32.85
N GLY A 108 25.01 23.90 -33.99
CA GLY A 108 23.86 23.54 -34.83
C GLY A 108 22.54 24.21 -34.41
N PRO A 109 21.41 23.75 -34.97
CA PRO A 109 20.07 24.27 -34.67
C PRO A 109 19.68 24.05 -33.21
N VAL A 110 18.88 24.99 -32.68
CA VAL A 110 18.33 24.93 -31.32
C VAL A 110 17.08 24.05 -31.30
N GLU A 111 16.28 24.12 -32.36
CA GLU A 111 15.14 23.24 -32.61
C GLU A 111 15.58 21.79 -32.82
N VAL A 112 14.84 20.83 -32.25
CA VAL A 112 15.06 19.40 -32.49
C VAL A 112 14.47 18.96 -33.83
N ALA A 113 13.33 19.54 -34.20
CA ALA A 113 12.65 19.25 -35.46
C ALA A 113 11.86 20.45 -35.96
N LYS A 114 11.64 20.48 -37.28
CA LYS A 114 10.83 21.47 -37.97
C LYS A 114 9.72 20.80 -38.77
N GLY A 115 8.49 21.05 -38.36
CA GLY A 115 7.30 20.72 -39.14
C GLY A 115 6.92 21.86 -40.09
N GLU A 116 5.89 21.64 -40.90
CA GLU A 116 5.34 22.68 -41.79
C GLU A 116 4.70 23.83 -41.00
N SER A 117 4.07 23.52 -39.86
CA SER A 117 3.25 24.44 -39.06
C SER A 117 3.80 24.72 -37.66
N PHE A 118 4.85 24.04 -37.20
CA PHE A 118 5.44 24.23 -35.87
C PHE A 118 6.94 23.91 -35.82
N LEU A 119 7.60 24.38 -34.75
CA LEU A 119 8.95 24.03 -34.35
C LEU A 119 8.92 23.22 -33.06
N ALA A 120 9.77 22.21 -32.94
CA ALA A 120 9.92 21.41 -31.74
C ALA A 120 11.23 21.74 -31.00
N PHE A 121 11.17 21.86 -29.68
CA PHE A 121 12.32 22.12 -28.82
C PHE A 121 12.37 21.10 -27.68
N ASN A 122 13.55 20.56 -27.38
CA ASN A 122 13.76 19.87 -26.11
C ASN A 122 13.73 20.90 -24.98
N VAL A 123 12.95 20.64 -23.93
CA VAL A 123 12.79 21.55 -22.80
C VAL A 123 12.94 20.86 -21.46
N ARG A 124 13.36 21.64 -20.46
CA ARG A 124 13.44 21.27 -19.05
C ARG A 124 12.87 22.38 -18.18
N TRP A 125 12.20 22.01 -17.08
CA TRP A 125 11.69 22.98 -16.11
C TRP A 125 11.79 22.45 -14.67
N PRO A 126 12.00 23.32 -13.67
CA PRO A 126 11.91 22.92 -12.26
C PRO A 126 10.51 22.44 -11.87
N SER A 127 10.41 21.43 -11.00
CA SER A 127 9.15 21.01 -10.38
C SER A 127 9.26 21.08 -8.85
N VAL A 128 9.56 19.97 -8.16
CA VAL A 128 9.70 19.93 -6.70
C VAL A 128 11.16 19.70 -6.35
N ARG A 129 11.71 20.51 -5.43
CA ARG A 129 13.12 20.39 -5.01
C ARG A 129 14.03 20.25 -6.25
N ASP A 130 14.84 19.20 -6.34
CA ASP A 130 15.79 18.99 -7.44
C ASP A 130 15.21 18.15 -8.58
N ILE A 131 13.93 17.80 -8.49
CA ILE A 131 13.19 17.15 -9.57
C ILE A 131 12.84 18.19 -10.63
N SER A 132 13.17 17.86 -11.87
CA SER A 132 12.79 18.62 -13.05
C SER A 132 11.78 17.85 -13.90
N GLY A 133 10.90 18.56 -14.58
CA GLY A 133 10.21 18.04 -15.75
C GLY A 133 11.10 18.21 -16.99
N VAL A 134 11.03 17.24 -17.89
CA VAL A 134 11.73 17.24 -19.17
C VAL A 134 10.77 16.77 -20.25
N GLY A 135 10.97 17.21 -21.49
CA GLY A 135 10.08 16.83 -22.58
C GLY A 135 10.28 17.67 -23.82
N LEU A 136 9.21 17.82 -24.60
CA LEU A 136 9.19 18.67 -25.79
C LEU A 136 8.27 19.87 -25.61
N LEU A 137 8.65 20.99 -26.23
CA LEU A 137 7.79 22.12 -26.52
C LEU A 137 7.56 22.16 -28.03
N LEU A 138 6.32 21.99 -28.46
CA LEU A 138 5.90 22.18 -29.84
C LEU A 138 5.29 23.58 -29.96
N LYS A 139 6.00 24.48 -30.64
CA LYS A 139 5.62 25.88 -30.82
C LYS A 139 5.10 26.10 -32.25
N PRO A 140 3.79 26.36 -32.44
CA PRO A 140 3.24 26.68 -33.75
C PRO A 140 3.86 27.93 -34.35
N ASN A 141 3.96 27.96 -35.68
CA ASN A 141 4.38 29.13 -36.45
C ASN A 141 3.38 30.30 -36.30
N LYS A 142 2.11 29.97 -36.04
CA LYS A 142 1.01 30.91 -35.76
C LYS A 142 0.25 30.44 -34.52
N PRO A 143 0.73 30.74 -33.31
CA PRO A 143 0.08 30.29 -32.08
C PRO A 143 -1.28 30.98 -31.92
N ASN A 144 -2.27 30.21 -31.50
CA ASN A 144 -3.64 30.69 -31.26
C ASN A 144 -3.85 31.24 -29.83
N GLY A 145 -2.79 31.26 -29.00
CA GLY A 145 -2.81 31.79 -27.63
C GLY A 145 -3.17 30.78 -26.54
N ALA A 146 -3.59 29.57 -26.91
CA ALA A 146 -3.95 28.50 -25.96
C ALA A 146 -2.85 27.43 -25.86
N TYR A 147 -2.82 26.76 -24.71
CA TYR A 147 -1.82 25.76 -24.36
C TYR A 147 -2.44 24.38 -24.19
N PHE A 148 -1.68 23.35 -24.56
CA PHE A 148 -1.99 21.98 -24.21
C PHE A 148 -0.80 21.32 -23.53
N ILE A 149 -1.08 20.52 -22.50
CA ILE A 149 -0.13 19.55 -21.96
C ILE A 149 -0.56 18.17 -22.46
N ALA A 150 0.26 17.56 -23.30
CA ALA A 150 -0.03 16.27 -23.94
C ALA A 150 0.83 15.17 -23.31
N ILE A 151 0.21 14.29 -22.51
CA ILE A 151 0.90 13.34 -21.65
C ILE A 151 0.87 11.94 -22.28
N PRO A 152 2.03 11.36 -22.64
CA PRO A 152 2.12 10.01 -23.20
C PRO A 152 1.73 8.92 -22.20
N ASP A 153 1.38 7.74 -22.73
CA ASP A 153 1.41 6.51 -21.94
C ASP A 153 2.85 6.21 -21.46
N ALA A 154 3.02 5.41 -20.41
CA ALA A 154 4.34 5.10 -19.88
C ALA A 154 5.27 4.37 -20.87
N ASP A 155 4.72 3.66 -21.87
CA ASP A 155 5.55 3.03 -22.92
C ASP A 155 5.63 3.87 -24.21
N GLN A 156 5.15 5.11 -24.16
CA GLN A 156 5.28 6.10 -25.23
C GLN A 156 6.25 7.21 -24.82
N THR A 157 6.96 7.75 -25.81
CA THR A 157 7.87 8.89 -25.59
C THR A 157 7.23 10.20 -26.06
N PRO A 158 7.68 11.36 -25.54
CA PRO A 158 7.31 12.65 -26.12
C PRO A 158 7.54 12.73 -27.62
N GLU A 159 8.66 12.15 -28.09
CA GLU A 159 9.03 12.10 -29.50
C GLU A 159 8.01 11.31 -30.34
N MET A 160 7.54 10.16 -29.86
CA MET A 160 6.54 9.33 -30.54
C MET A 160 5.22 10.08 -30.75
N ILE A 161 4.64 10.65 -29.70
CA ILE A 161 3.34 11.35 -29.80
C ILE A 161 3.44 12.70 -30.51
N SER A 162 4.66 13.18 -30.75
CA SER A 162 4.97 14.40 -31.52
C SER A 162 5.37 14.10 -32.97
N GLY A 163 5.44 12.82 -33.38
CA GLY A 163 5.84 12.42 -34.73
C GLY A 163 7.32 12.60 -35.05
N LEU A 164 8.18 12.73 -34.03
CA LEU A 164 9.63 12.88 -34.18
C LEU A 164 10.36 11.52 -34.18
N ALA A 165 9.69 10.47 -33.69
CA ALA A 165 10.20 9.10 -33.67
C ALA A 165 9.10 8.12 -34.10
N ASP A 166 9.52 6.96 -34.61
CA ASP A 166 8.62 5.86 -34.93
C ASP A 166 7.97 5.30 -33.65
N GLY A 167 6.83 4.64 -33.82
CA GLY A 167 6.12 3.94 -32.73
C GLY A 167 4.61 4.15 -32.77
N LEU A 168 4.14 5.24 -33.41
CA LEU A 168 2.71 5.56 -33.51
C LEU A 168 2.30 5.97 -34.93
N PRO A 169 1.14 5.52 -35.41
CA PRO A 169 0.49 6.05 -36.60
C PRO A 169 0.27 7.57 -36.52
N ALA A 170 0.34 8.26 -37.66
CA ALA A 170 0.34 9.73 -37.72
C ALA A 170 -0.95 10.38 -37.21
N ASP A 171 -2.08 9.66 -37.27
CA ASP A 171 -3.36 10.08 -36.72
C ASP A 171 -3.42 9.99 -35.19
N GLN A 172 -2.58 9.16 -34.56
CA GLN A 172 -2.47 8.98 -33.12
C GLN A 172 -1.35 9.81 -32.47
N GLN A 173 -0.61 10.61 -33.25
CA GLN A 173 0.40 11.55 -32.77
C GLN A 173 -0.28 12.83 -32.24
N TYR A 174 -1.05 12.71 -31.17
CA TYR A 174 -1.98 13.77 -30.73
C TYR A 174 -1.29 15.07 -30.29
N ALA A 175 -0.05 15.03 -29.80
CA ALA A 175 0.71 16.25 -29.52
C ALA A 175 1.02 17.01 -30.81
N LYS A 176 1.43 16.29 -31.86
CA LYS A 176 1.61 16.86 -33.21
C LYS A 176 0.30 17.41 -33.77
N ARG A 177 -0.80 16.65 -33.70
CA ARG A 177 -2.12 17.08 -34.19
C ARG A 177 -2.56 18.41 -33.55
N LEU A 178 -2.36 18.58 -32.24
CA LEU A 178 -2.66 19.82 -31.52
C LEU A 178 -1.76 20.98 -31.95
N ALA A 179 -0.45 20.74 -32.08
CA ALA A 179 0.49 21.75 -32.55
C ALA A 179 0.20 22.22 -33.98
N GLU A 180 -0.14 21.28 -34.88
CA GLU A 180 -0.58 21.57 -36.26
C GLU A 180 -1.86 22.41 -36.31
N SER A 181 -2.67 22.34 -35.26
CA SER A 181 -3.92 23.08 -35.10
C SER A 181 -3.72 24.47 -34.47
N GLY A 182 -2.47 24.87 -34.21
CA GLY A 182 -2.11 26.20 -33.72
C GLY A 182 -1.98 26.33 -32.20
N PHE A 183 -2.11 25.24 -31.44
CA PHE A 183 -1.92 25.25 -29.98
C PHE A 183 -0.44 25.12 -29.61
N THR A 184 0.00 25.82 -28.56
CA THR A 184 1.34 25.58 -27.99
C THR A 184 1.28 24.33 -27.12
N VAL A 185 2.07 23.30 -27.45
CA VAL A 185 1.97 21.99 -26.78
C VAL A 185 3.23 21.68 -25.98
N ILE A 186 3.06 21.30 -24.72
CA ILE A 186 4.12 20.80 -23.87
C ILE A 186 3.90 19.30 -23.68
N VAL A 187 4.95 18.53 -23.90
CA VAL A 187 4.89 17.07 -23.95
C VAL A 187 5.86 16.51 -22.91
N PRO A 188 5.44 16.33 -21.64
CA PRO A 188 6.31 15.82 -20.60
C PRO A 188 6.69 14.36 -20.85
N ALA A 189 7.94 14.01 -20.53
CA ALA A 189 8.35 12.63 -20.39
C ALA A 189 7.82 12.06 -19.07
N VAL A 190 7.35 10.83 -19.11
CA VAL A 190 6.91 10.03 -17.96
C VAL A 190 7.89 8.87 -17.74
N ILE A 191 7.94 8.31 -16.54
CA ILE A 191 8.77 7.14 -16.24
C ILE A 191 8.18 5.90 -16.90
N SER A 192 9.00 5.12 -17.62
CA SER A 192 8.52 4.00 -18.39
C SER A 192 8.29 2.74 -17.57
N ARG A 193 7.62 1.75 -18.16
CA ARG A 193 7.45 0.43 -17.54
C ARG A 193 8.63 -0.49 -17.80
N GLN A 194 9.81 0.05 -18.15
CA GLN A 194 11.02 -0.75 -18.38
C GLN A 194 11.26 -1.75 -17.24
N TYR A 195 11.23 -3.03 -17.61
CA TYR A 195 11.29 -4.16 -16.70
C TYR A 195 12.70 -4.75 -16.66
N GLU A 196 13.38 -4.61 -15.53
CA GLU A 196 14.78 -5.02 -15.39
C GLU A 196 15.14 -5.41 -13.96
N SER A 197 16.25 -6.12 -13.80
CA SER A 197 16.81 -6.45 -12.49
C SER A 197 17.31 -5.20 -11.79
N ARG A 198 16.82 -4.94 -10.58
CA ARG A 198 17.31 -3.86 -9.72
C ARG A 198 18.43 -4.39 -8.84
N ASN A 199 19.62 -3.81 -8.97
CA ASN A 199 20.81 -4.19 -8.20
C ASN A 199 21.17 -5.69 -8.31
N ASN A 200 20.97 -6.30 -9.49
CA ASN A 200 21.13 -7.74 -9.74
C ASN A 200 20.28 -8.66 -8.82
N ARG A 201 19.17 -8.15 -8.28
CA ARG A 201 18.24 -8.92 -7.42
C ARG A 201 16.86 -9.00 -8.08
N ALA A 202 15.80 -8.55 -7.42
CA ALA A 202 14.42 -8.60 -7.93
C ALA A 202 14.29 -7.85 -9.27
N LYS A 203 13.47 -8.39 -10.18
CA LYS A 203 13.08 -7.71 -11.42
C LYS A 203 11.78 -6.97 -11.24
N MET A 204 11.76 -5.70 -11.59
CA MET A 204 10.57 -4.85 -11.49
C MET A 204 10.64 -3.68 -12.47
N THR A 205 9.51 -3.05 -12.72
CA THR A 205 9.45 -1.85 -13.57
C THR A 205 10.18 -0.67 -12.93
N THR A 206 10.65 0.30 -13.73
CA THR A 206 11.18 1.57 -13.19
C THR A 206 10.14 2.27 -12.33
N ARG A 207 8.86 2.20 -12.72
CA ARG A 207 7.75 2.76 -11.96
C ARG A 207 7.59 2.13 -10.59
N GLU A 208 7.62 0.80 -10.50
CA GLU A 208 7.55 0.09 -9.21
C GLU A 208 8.75 0.42 -8.32
N PHE A 209 9.96 0.42 -8.90
CA PHE A 209 11.17 0.75 -8.14
C PHE A 209 11.08 2.13 -7.48
N LEU A 210 10.64 3.16 -8.21
CA LEU A 210 10.47 4.50 -7.65
C LEU A 210 9.25 4.60 -6.71
N TYR A 211 8.18 3.85 -6.98
CA TYR A 211 7.00 3.78 -6.12
C TYR A 211 7.35 3.29 -4.72
N ARG A 212 8.10 2.19 -4.59
CA ARG A 212 8.41 1.53 -3.32
C ARG A 212 8.95 2.49 -2.25
N SER A 213 10.04 3.20 -2.55
CA SER A 213 10.65 4.17 -1.63
C SER A 213 9.75 5.37 -1.37
N SER A 214 9.07 5.87 -2.40
CA SER A 214 8.18 7.03 -2.28
C SER A 214 6.99 6.73 -1.37
N TYR A 215 6.38 5.55 -1.51
CA TYR A 215 5.17 5.14 -0.82
C TYR A 215 5.38 5.09 0.70
N GLU A 216 6.50 4.53 1.14
CA GLU A 216 6.92 4.50 2.55
C GLU A 216 7.05 5.90 3.16
N LEU A 217 7.34 6.91 2.32
CA LEU A 217 7.55 8.30 2.72
C LEU A 217 6.33 9.21 2.45
N GLY A 218 5.16 8.62 2.17
CA GLY A 218 3.93 9.37 1.90
C GLY A 218 3.99 10.16 0.60
N ARG A 219 4.70 9.64 -0.40
CA ARG A 219 4.76 10.14 -1.76
C ARG A 219 4.37 9.06 -2.74
N HIS A 220 3.99 9.47 -3.94
CA HIS A 220 3.64 8.55 -5.00
C HIS A 220 4.32 8.99 -6.30
N LEU A 221 4.69 8.04 -7.15
CA LEU A 221 5.26 8.37 -8.47
C LEU A 221 4.29 9.23 -9.30
N ILE A 222 3.00 8.87 -9.28
CA ILE A 222 1.89 9.67 -9.81
C ILE A 222 1.99 11.13 -9.31
N GLY A 223 2.21 11.34 -8.01
CA GLY A 223 2.34 12.68 -7.44
C GLY A 223 3.50 13.48 -8.01
N PHE A 224 4.67 12.87 -8.17
CA PHE A 224 5.81 13.55 -8.82
C PHE A 224 5.53 13.91 -10.27
N GLU A 225 4.85 13.05 -11.03
CA GLU A 225 4.50 13.32 -12.42
C GLU A 225 3.39 14.39 -12.54
N ILE A 226 2.39 14.38 -11.66
CA ILE A 226 1.39 15.46 -11.54
C ILE A 226 2.10 16.78 -11.22
N GLN A 227 3.04 16.80 -10.27
CA GLN A 227 3.77 18.02 -9.92
C GLN A 227 4.60 18.58 -11.09
N LYS A 228 5.06 17.73 -12.03
CA LYS A 228 5.69 18.18 -13.27
C LYS A 228 4.68 18.82 -14.21
N VAL A 229 3.48 18.25 -14.34
CA VAL A 229 2.38 18.81 -15.12
C VAL A 229 1.92 20.15 -14.54
N LEU A 230 1.65 20.22 -13.23
CA LEU A 230 1.19 21.43 -12.56
C LEU A 230 2.26 22.55 -12.56
N ALA A 231 3.55 22.21 -12.59
CA ALA A 231 4.61 23.20 -12.81
C ALA A 231 4.54 23.84 -14.22
N VAL A 232 4.06 23.10 -15.24
CA VAL A 232 3.78 23.67 -16.56
C VAL A 232 2.53 24.54 -16.52
N VAL A 233 1.49 24.14 -15.78
CA VAL A 233 0.31 24.98 -15.55
C VAL A 233 0.71 26.32 -14.90
N ASP A 234 1.55 26.28 -13.85
CA ASP A 234 2.11 27.49 -13.22
C ASP A 234 2.86 28.38 -14.22
N TRP A 235 3.59 27.77 -15.15
CA TRP A 235 4.29 28.51 -16.20
C TRP A 235 3.33 29.11 -17.23
N CYS A 236 2.34 28.37 -17.73
CA CYS A 236 1.33 28.86 -18.68
C CYS A 236 0.63 30.11 -18.14
N GLU A 237 0.19 30.08 -16.88
CA GLU A 237 -0.39 31.22 -16.17
C GLU A 237 0.53 32.44 -16.17
N SER A 238 1.83 32.22 -15.96
CA SER A 238 2.80 33.31 -15.93
C SER A 238 3.10 33.95 -17.30
N ARG A 239 2.58 33.39 -18.42
CA ARG A 239 2.87 33.89 -19.78
C ARG A 239 1.92 34.97 -20.26
N ASN A 240 0.82 35.23 -19.56
CA ASN A 240 -0.15 36.24 -19.99
C ASN A 240 -0.80 36.94 -18.79
N ASP A 241 -1.10 38.24 -18.94
CA ASP A 241 -1.79 39.02 -17.89
C ASP A 241 -3.32 38.80 -17.91
N SER A 242 -3.83 37.99 -18.84
CA SER A 242 -5.25 37.63 -19.04
C SER A 242 -5.48 36.12 -18.99
N ASP A 243 -6.69 35.67 -18.63
CA ASP A 243 -7.16 34.27 -18.56
C ASP A 243 -6.57 33.38 -19.67
N VAL A 244 -5.46 32.69 -19.35
CA VAL A 244 -4.82 31.74 -20.26
C VAL A 244 -5.70 30.50 -20.37
N GLN A 245 -5.84 29.96 -21.58
CA GLN A 245 -6.60 28.73 -21.80
C GLN A 245 -5.66 27.52 -21.84
N ILE A 246 -5.88 26.57 -20.93
CA ILE A 246 -5.03 25.41 -20.68
C ILE A 246 -5.84 24.12 -20.81
N GLY A 247 -5.47 23.30 -21.79
CA GLY A 247 -5.95 21.93 -21.91
C GLY A 247 -4.94 20.90 -21.43
N VAL A 248 -5.43 19.76 -20.92
CA VAL A 248 -4.58 18.58 -20.66
C VAL A 248 -5.16 17.38 -21.39
N VAL A 249 -4.32 16.65 -22.14
CA VAL A 249 -4.75 15.45 -22.85
C VAL A 249 -3.81 14.29 -22.51
N GLY A 250 -4.34 13.08 -22.37
CA GLY A 250 -3.49 11.93 -22.16
C GLY A 250 -4.14 10.61 -22.50
N TYR A 251 -3.28 9.62 -22.74
CA TYR A 251 -3.63 8.24 -23.07
C TYR A 251 -2.99 7.26 -22.07
N GLY A 252 -3.73 6.24 -21.62
CA GLY A 252 -3.21 5.23 -20.68
C GLY A 252 -2.72 5.88 -19.38
N GLU A 253 -1.43 5.78 -19.07
CA GLU A 253 -0.82 6.43 -17.90
C GLU A 253 -0.92 7.94 -17.99
N GLY A 254 -0.82 8.50 -19.19
CA GLY A 254 -1.07 9.91 -19.41
C GLY A 254 -2.52 10.29 -19.18
N GLY A 255 -3.46 9.38 -19.45
CA GLY A 255 -4.89 9.55 -19.17
C GLY A 255 -5.17 9.64 -17.66
N LEU A 256 -4.50 8.77 -16.88
CA LEU A 256 -4.48 8.87 -15.41
C LEU A 256 -3.97 10.25 -14.98
N LEU A 257 -2.78 10.65 -15.44
CA LEU A 257 -2.15 11.90 -15.04
C LEU A 257 -2.98 13.12 -15.45
N ALA A 258 -3.64 13.08 -16.61
CA ALA A 258 -4.55 14.12 -17.07
C ALA A 258 -5.77 14.26 -16.15
N LEU A 259 -6.46 13.15 -15.85
CA LEU A 259 -7.61 13.12 -14.96
C LEU A 259 -7.26 13.68 -13.58
N TYR A 260 -6.15 13.20 -12.99
CA TYR A 260 -5.76 13.56 -11.64
C TYR A 260 -5.27 15.01 -11.57
N SER A 261 -4.51 15.49 -12.57
CA SER A 261 -4.06 16.88 -12.61
C SER A 261 -5.25 17.85 -12.69
N ALA A 262 -6.23 17.54 -13.55
CA ALA A 262 -7.44 18.35 -13.67
C ALA A 262 -8.34 18.27 -12.44
N ALA A 263 -8.41 17.12 -11.76
CA ALA A 263 -9.12 16.98 -10.50
C ALA A 263 -8.45 17.77 -9.35
N LEU A 264 -7.14 18.02 -9.42
CA LEU A 264 -6.40 18.75 -8.39
C LEU A 264 -6.34 20.26 -8.64
N ASP A 265 -6.23 20.69 -9.89
CA ASP A 265 -5.96 22.08 -10.24
C ASP A 265 -7.10 22.68 -11.08
N THR A 266 -7.72 23.72 -10.55
CA THR A 266 -8.90 24.35 -11.18
C THR A 266 -8.56 25.22 -12.40
N ARG A 267 -7.28 25.51 -12.64
CA ARG A 267 -6.82 26.33 -13.79
C ARG A 267 -6.77 25.56 -15.12
N ILE A 268 -7.04 24.26 -15.10
CA ILE A 268 -7.13 23.44 -16.32
C ILE A 268 -8.55 23.52 -16.87
N ASP A 269 -8.74 24.18 -18.02
CA ASP A 269 -10.08 24.47 -18.58
C ASP A 269 -10.77 23.26 -19.20
N ALA A 270 -9.99 22.38 -19.86
CA ALA A 270 -10.54 21.17 -20.45
C ALA A 270 -9.55 20.00 -20.42
N THR A 271 -10.09 18.79 -20.26
CA THR A 271 -9.29 17.57 -20.15
C THR A 271 -9.78 16.48 -21.10
N LEU A 272 -8.86 15.76 -21.76
CA LEU A 272 -9.13 14.52 -22.47
C LEU A 272 -8.46 13.34 -21.76
N VAL A 273 -9.25 12.35 -21.39
CA VAL A 273 -8.81 11.07 -20.82
C VAL A 273 -9.16 9.96 -21.80
N SER A 274 -8.16 9.36 -22.44
CA SER A 274 -8.34 8.29 -23.42
C SER A 274 -7.78 6.96 -22.93
N GLY A 275 -8.56 5.87 -23.05
CA GLY A 275 -8.10 4.51 -22.77
C GLY A 275 -7.66 4.26 -21.32
N TYR A 276 -8.25 4.96 -20.35
CA TYR A 276 -7.93 4.83 -18.91
C TYR A 276 -9.16 4.74 -18.00
N PHE A 277 -10.17 5.59 -18.24
CA PHE A 277 -11.29 5.82 -17.31
C PHE A 277 -12.12 4.56 -17.07
N ASP A 278 -12.33 4.18 -15.79
CA ASP A 278 -13.02 2.94 -15.42
C ASP A 278 -13.48 2.94 -13.94
N SER A 279 -14.12 1.87 -13.45
CA SER A 279 -14.65 1.79 -12.06
C SER A 279 -13.57 1.82 -10.98
N ARG A 280 -12.37 1.31 -11.31
CA ARG A 280 -11.19 1.17 -10.45
C ARG A 280 -11.32 0.12 -9.33
N GLN A 281 -12.42 -0.61 -9.25
CA GLN A 281 -12.62 -1.65 -8.23
C GLN A 281 -11.57 -2.77 -8.30
N ASP A 282 -11.08 -3.06 -9.50
CA ASP A 282 -10.04 -4.05 -9.76
C ASP A 282 -8.63 -3.46 -9.85
N MET A 283 -8.41 -2.20 -9.43
CA MET A 283 -7.10 -1.54 -9.52
C MET A 283 -5.97 -2.26 -8.76
N TRP A 284 -6.33 -3.15 -7.83
CA TRP A 284 -5.38 -3.99 -7.10
C TRP A 284 -4.67 -4.99 -8.02
N SER A 285 -5.22 -5.28 -9.21
CA SER A 285 -4.65 -6.18 -10.22
C SER A 285 -3.72 -5.48 -11.21
N GLU A 286 -3.81 -4.15 -11.32
CA GLU A 286 -3.01 -3.31 -12.21
C GLU A 286 -1.55 -3.21 -11.76
N PRO A 287 -0.64 -2.47 -12.44
CA PRO A 287 0.70 -2.21 -11.91
C PRO A 287 0.65 -1.59 -10.51
N VAL A 288 1.53 -2.02 -9.59
CA VAL A 288 1.53 -1.52 -8.21
C VAL A 288 1.72 0.00 -8.13
N SER A 289 2.38 0.60 -9.11
CA SER A 289 2.48 2.06 -9.28
C SER A 289 1.15 2.76 -9.61
N ARG A 290 0.02 2.05 -9.68
CA ARG A 290 -1.35 2.59 -9.73
C ARG A 290 -2.13 2.32 -8.44
N ASN A 291 -1.60 1.53 -7.49
CA ASN A 291 -2.28 1.15 -6.26
C ASN A 291 -2.13 2.25 -5.19
N VAL A 292 -3.01 3.24 -5.27
CA VAL A 292 -3.02 4.43 -4.41
C VAL A 292 -3.69 4.12 -3.06
N TYR A 293 -3.03 4.46 -1.96
CA TYR A 293 -3.55 4.28 -0.60
C TYR A 293 -4.84 5.08 -0.40
N GLY A 294 -5.91 4.42 0.08
CA GLY A 294 -7.16 5.08 0.43
C GLY A 294 -7.93 5.71 -0.72
N LEU A 295 -7.57 5.45 -1.98
CA LEU A 295 -8.28 6.01 -3.13
C LEU A 295 -9.76 5.61 -3.13
N LEU A 296 -10.04 4.29 -3.10
CA LEU A 296 -11.39 3.75 -3.13
C LEU A 296 -12.21 4.02 -1.87
N ASP A 297 -11.60 4.43 -0.76
CA ASP A 297 -12.35 4.88 0.42
C ASP A 297 -13.18 6.15 0.14
N GLN A 298 -12.73 7.02 -0.78
CA GLN A 298 -13.40 8.30 -1.06
C GLN A 298 -13.69 8.53 -2.55
N PHE A 299 -12.93 7.90 -3.44
CA PHE A 299 -12.90 8.19 -4.87
C PHE A 299 -13.04 6.90 -5.70
N GLY A 300 -13.64 7.01 -6.86
CA GLY A 300 -13.33 6.23 -8.06
C GLY A 300 -13.20 7.23 -9.21
N ASP A 301 -13.02 6.78 -10.45
CA ASP A 301 -12.84 7.74 -11.55
C ASP A 301 -14.07 8.64 -11.74
N ALA A 302 -15.29 8.18 -11.40
CA ALA A 302 -16.48 9.03 -11.44
C ALA A 302 -16.44 10.19 -10.42
N GLU A 303 -15.92 9.95 -9.21
CA GLU A 303 -15.73 10.97 -8.20
C GLU A 303 -14.60 11.93 -8.61
N LEU A 304 -13.52 11.42 -9.20
CA LEU A 304 -12.44 12.25 -9.77
C LEU A 304 -12.96 13.13 -10.92
N ALA A 305 -13.80 12.59 -11.81
CA ALA A 305 -14.48 13.35 -12.85
C ALA A 305 -15.40 14.42 -12.24
N SER A 306 -16.11 14.11 -11.15
CA SER A 306 -16.94 15.09 -10.46
C SER A 306 -16.13 16.26 -9.90
N LEU A 307 -14.87 16.06 -9.50
CA LEU A 307 -13.99 17.16 -9.08
C LEU A 307 -13.64 18.11 -10.24
N ILE A 308 -13.77 17.71 -11.50
CA ILE A 308 -13.43 18.58 -12.63
C ILE A 308 -14.57 19.57 -12.92
N ALA A 309 -15.82 19.21 -12.60
CA ALA A 309 -16.97 20.07 -12.79
C ALA A 309 -16.78 21.46 -12.12
N PRO A 310 -17.20 22.55 -12.79
CA PRO A 310 -17.95 22.59 -14.06
C PRO A 310 -17.09 22.58 -15.33
N ARG A 311 -15.77 22.35 -15.23
CA ARG A 311 -14.85 22.42 -16.36
C ARG A 311 -15.00 21.20 -17.26
N SER A 312 -14.58 21.34 -18.52
CA SER A 312 -14.87 20.34 -19.55
C SER A 312 -14.04 19.07 -19.36
N LEU A 313 -14.69 17.92 -19.35
CA LEU A 313 -14.03 16.62 -19.33
C LEU A 313 -14.54 15.77 -20.49
N VAL A 314 -13.61 15.36 -21.35
CA VAL A 314 -13.85 14.43 -22.44
C VAL A 314 -13.27 13.08 -22.04
N ILE A 315 -14.14 12.09 -21.88
CA ILE A 315 -13.76 10.70 -21.67
C ILE A 315 -13.87 10.00 -23.01
N GLU A 316 -12.80 9.32 -23.41
CA GLU A 316 -12.79 8.48 -24.60
C GLU A 316 -12.63 7.01 -24.23
N ALA A 317 -13.69 6.24 -24.50
CA ALA A 317 -13.61 4.78 -24.53
C ALA A 317 -12.91 4.38 -25.85
N ALA A 318 -11.66 3.97 -25.73
CA ALA A 318 -10.79 3.54 -26.82
C ALA A 318 -9.85 2.45 -26.33
N LYS A 319 -9.13 1.80 -27.25
CA LYS A 319 -8.16 0.76 -26.91
C LYS A 319 -7.12 1.27 -25.91
N GLY A 320 -7.10 0.69 -24.71
CA GLY A 320 -6.14 0.99 -23.66
C GLY A 320 -4.80 0.27 -23.89
N PRO A 321 -3.76 0.61 -23.11
CA PRO A 321 -2.53 -0.17 -23.08
C PRO A 321 -2.80 -1.55 -22.47
N GLU A 322 -2.29 -2.60 -23.10
CA GLU A 322 -2.48 -4.01 -22.70
C GLU A 322 -1.11 -4.64 -22.43
N PHE A 323 -0.89 -5.13 -21.20
CA PHE A 323 0.31 -5.92 -20.88
C PHE A 323 0.14 -6.72 -19.58
N GLU A 324 1.03 -7.69 -19.38
CA GLU A 324 1.11 -8.49 -18.16
C GLU A 324 2.54 -8.47 -17.60
N LEU A 325 2.66 -8.48 -16.27
CA LEU A 325 3.92 -8.64 -15.56
C LEU A 325 3.91 -9.94 -14.76
N PRO A 326 4.94 -10.79 -14.91
CA PRO A 326 5.10 -11.97 -14.07
C PRO A 326 5.62 -11.58 -12.68
N SER A 327 5.40 -12.47 -11.70
CA SER A 327 5.95 -12.34 -10.35
C SER A 327 7.41 -12.85 -10.29
N GLU A 328 8.36 -12.09 -10.85
CA GLU A 328 9.83 -12.35 -10.76
C GLU A 328 10.54 -11.38 -9.79
N GLY A 329 9.88 -11.04 -8.68
CA GLY A 329 10.39 -10.16 -7.62
C GLY A 329 9.74 -8.76 -7.57
N GLY A 330 9.11 -8.33 -8.65
CA GLY A 330 8.15 -7.24 -8.68
C GLY A 330 6.72 -7.75 -8.44
N ALA A 331 5.78 -6.83 -8.21
CA ALA A 331 4.37 -7.19 -8.11
C ALA A 331 3.83 -7.68 -9.46
N PRO A 332 3.11 -8.83 -9.50
CA PRO A 332 2.41 -9.23 -10.72
C PRO A 332 1.32 -8.22 -11.04
N ALA A 333 1.08 -8.01 -12.34
CA ALA A 333 0.09 -7.05 -12.81
C ALA A 333 -0.52 -7.49 -14.14
N SER A 334 -1.78 -7.11 -14.35
CA SER A 334 -2.45 -7.16 -15.64
C SER A 334 -3.02 -5.78 -15.92
N LEU A 335 -2.77 -5.27 -17.12
CA LEU A 335 -3.42 -4.07 -17.63
C LEU A 335 -4.14 -4.44 -18.92
N ASP A 336 -5.40 -4.04 -19.02
CA ASP A 336 -6.28 -4.36 -20.13
C ASP A 336 -7.06 -3.10 -20.57
N THR A 337 -7.63 -3.16 -21.78
CA THR A 337 -8.52 -2.10 -22.28
C THR A 337 -9.77 -2.00 -21.39
N PRO A 338 -10.11 -0.79 -20.88
CA PRO A 338 -11.35 -0.61 -20.11
C PRO A 338 -12.60 -1.04 -20.88
N ASP A 339 -13.48 -1.83 -20.26
CA ASP A 339 -14.75 -2.26 -20.89
C ASP A 339 -15.62 -1.01 -21.18
N PRO A 340 -15.95 -0.73 -22.45
CA PRO A 340 -16.75 0.44 -22.84
C PRO A 340 -18.10 0.57 -22.12
N LYS A 341 -18.68 -0.56 -21.66
CA LYS A 341 -19.91 -0.55 -20.85
C LYS A 341 -19.64 0.00 -19.45
N VAL A 342 -18.54 -0.42 -18.82
CA VAL A 342 -18.14 0.09 -17.50
C VAL A 342 -17.77 1.56 -17.60
N VAL A 343 -17.02 1.96 -18.64
CA VAL A 343 -16.72 3.38 -18.91
C VAL A 343 -18.02 4.19 -19.01
N SER A 344 -18.99 3.71 -19.78
CA SER A 344 -20.29 4.38 -19.94
C SER A 344 -21.06 4.48 -18.63
N SER A 345 -21.07 3.42 -17.81
CA SER A 345 -21.70 3.42 -16.49
C SER A 345 -21.03 4.37 -15.52
N GLU A 346 -19.70 4.47 -15.52
CA GLU A 346 -18.96 5.38 -14.65
C GLU A 346 -19.12 6.84 -15.07
N VAL A 347 -19.20 7.14 -16.37
CA VAL A 347 -19.55 8.49 -16.86
C VAL A 347 -20.97 8.86 -16.40
N ALA A 348 -21.93 7.94 -16.50
CA ALA A 348 -23.29 8.17 -16.01
C ALA A 348 -23.31 8.39 -14.48
N ARG A 349 -22.49 7.65 -13.73
CA ARG A 349 -22.32 7.87 -12.28
C ARG A 349 -21.75 9.26 -12.02
N ALA A 350 -20.73 9.69 -12.74
CA ALA A 350 -20.12 11.02 -12.58
C ALA A 350 -21.15 12.15 -12.79
N LYS A 351 -21.94 12.08 -13.87
CA LYS A 351 -23.03 13.05 -14.13
C LYS A 351 -24.05 13.09 -13.00
N LYS A 352 -24.45 11.92 -12.48
CA LYS A 352 -25.35 11.82 -11.34
C LYS A 352 -24.76 12.46 -10.08
N LEU A 353 -23.46 12.27 -9.82
CA LEU A 353 -22.76 12.87 -8.68
C LEU A 353 -22.66 14.39 -8.79
N ILE A 354 -22.54 14.94 -10.01
CA ILE A 354 -22.56 16.39 -10.25
C ILE A 354 -23.96 16.95 -9.96
N GLY A 355 -25.01 16.26 -10.40
CA GLY A 355 -26.40 16.52 -9.99
C GLY A 355 -27.03 17.81 -10.51
N ASN A 356 -26.32 18.59 -11.33
CA ASN A 356 -26.83 19.80 -12.00
C ASN A 356 -26.32 19.86 -13.44
N GLU A 357 -27.25 19.91 -14.40
CA GLU A 357 -26.95 19.96 -15.84
C GLU A 357 -26.14 21.20 -16.25
N GLN A 358 -26.25 22.32 -15.52
CA GLN A 358 -25.48 23.53 -15.80
C GLN A 358 -24.00 23.41 -15.40
N LEU A 359 -23.68 22.45 -14.52
CA LEU A 359 -22.32 22.13 -14.09
C LEU A 359 -21.77 20.89 -14.83
N ASP A 360 -22.59 20.20 -15.61
CA ASP A 360 -22.20 18.99 -16.34
C ASP A 360 -21.58 19.34 -17.70
N ALA A 361 -20.25 19.44 -17.73
CA ALA A 361 -19.46 19.55 -18.95
C ALA A 361 -18.74 18.23 -19.30
N LEU A 362 -19.29 17.09 -18.86
CA LEU A 362 -18.74 15.76 -19.12
C LEU A 362 -19.28 15.19 -20.44
N SER A 363 -18.38 14.72 -21.31
CA SER A 363 -18.74 14.07 -22.56
C SER A 363 -18.06 12.71 -22.68
N LEU A 364 -18.78 11.75 -23.28
CA LEU A 364 -18.25 10.43 -23.61
C LEU A 364 -18.17 10.28 -25.13
N ILE A 365 -16.99 9.90 -25.61
CA ILE A 365 -16.74 9.52 -26.98
C ILE A 365 -16.35 8.05 -27.00
N VAL A 366 -17.09 7.25 -27.78
CA VAL A 366 -16.75 5.85 -28.03
C VAL A 366 -16.02 5.79 -29.37
N SER A 367 -14.74 5.42 -29.34
CA SER A 367 -13.92 5.24 -30.54
C SER A 367 -14.12 3.82 -31.07
N GLY A 368 -14.65 3.70 -32.28
CA GLY A 368 -15.09 2.40 -32.81
C GLY A 368 -16.22 1.81 -31.96
N ASP A 369 -16.02 0.60 -31.47
CA ASP A 369 -16.86 -0.10 -30.47
C ASP A 369 -16.36 0.09 -29.02
N GLY A 370 -15.42 1.02 -28.83
CA GLY A 370 -14.70 1.27 -27.60
C GLY A 370 -13.30 0.63 -27.55
N TYR A 371 -12.94 -0.15 -28.58
CA TYR A 371 -11.60 -0.69 -28.80
C TYR A 371 -10.92 -0.06 -30.04
N GLY A 372 -11.44 1.10 -30.49
CA GLY A 372 -10.88 1.87 -31.59
C GLY A 372 -9.62 2.65 -31.22
N VAL A 373 -9.17 3.50 -32.15
CA VAL A 373 -7.98 4.34 -31.96
C VAL A 373 -8.14 5.27 -30.76
N PHE A 374 -7.11 5.33 -29.92
CA PHE A 374 -7.03 6.32 -28.84
C PHE A 374 -6.70 7.72 -29.38
N ALA A 375 -7.06 8.73 -28.61
CA ALA A 375 -6.97 10.15 -28.96
C ALA A 375 -7.54 10.41 -30.36
N SER A 376 -8.73 9.88 -30.66
CA SER A 376 -9.34 9.99 -31.99
C SER A 376 -9.54 11.45 -32.37
N GLU A 377 -9.62 11.72 -33.68
CA GLU A 377 -9.89 13.08 -34.18
C GLU A 377 -11.14 13.70 -33.55
N LYS A 378 -12.19 12.90 -33.31
CA LYS A 378 -13.41 13.35 -32.63
C LYS A 378 -13.13 13.78 -31.19
N ALA A 379 -12.33 13.01 -30.45
CA ALA A 379 -11.95 13.36 -29.08
C ALA A 379 -11.06 14.60 -29.01
N LEU A 380 -10.04 14.67 -29.87
CA LEU A 380 -9.18 15.86 -29.99
C LEU A 380 -9.98 17.11 -30.38
N GLN A 381 -10.94 16.97 -31.30
CA GLN A 381 -11.80 18.08 -31.70
C GLN A 381 -12.70 18.55 -30.56
N SER A 382 -13.22 17.61 -29.76
CA SER A 382 -14.05 17.93 -28.60
C SER A 382 -13.27 18.71 -27.54
N VAL A 383 -12.08 18.25 -27.15
CA VAL A 383 -11.27 18.94 -26.12
C VAL A 383 -10.70 20.26 -26.65
N ALA A 384 -10.26 20.34 -27.91
CA ALA A 384 -9.78 21.58 -28.51
C ALA A 384 -10.86 22.67 -28.55
N ALA A 385 -12.09 22.31 -28.92
CA ALA A 385 -13.22 23.25 -28.93
C ALA A 385 -13.62 23.71 -27.52
N ALA A 386 -13.41 22.86 -26.51
CA ALA A 386 -13.65 23.19 -25.11
C ALA A 386 -12.61 24.18 -24.55
N VAL A 387 -11.32 24.05 -24.92
CA VAL A 387 -10.27 25.00 -24.53
C VAL A 387 -10.37 26.32 -25.30
N LEU A 388 -10.59 26.24 -26.62
CA LEU A 388 -10.67 27.42 -27.47
C LEU A 388 -11.87 27.27 -28.43
N PRO A 389 -12.98 27.99 -28.17
CA PRO A 389 -14.17 27.93 -28.99
C PRO A 389 -13.88 28.20 -30.47
N ASN A 390 -14.53 27.44 -31.36
CA ASN A 390 -14.36 27.47 -32.82
C ASN A 390 -13.01 26.97 -33.35
N SER A 391 -12.11 26.46 -32.51
CA SER A 391 -10.91 25.78 -32.98
C SER A 391 -11.26 24.51 -33.77
N LYS A 392 -10.40 24.15 -34.73
CA LYS A 392 -10.53 22.93 -35.53
C LYS A 392 -9.24 22.14 -35.50
N ILE A 393 -9.35 20.83 -35.33
CA ILE A 393 -8.22 19.94 -35.47
C ILE A 393 -7.83 19.87 -36.94
N ALA A 394 -6.55 20.16 -37.24
CA ALA A 394 -6.00 20.09 -38.57
C ALA A 394 -5.99 18.64 -39.10
N ALA A 395 -6.05 18.50 -40.43
CA ALA A 395 -5.75 17.23 -41.07
C ALA A 395 -4.31 16.80 -40.75
N VAL A 396 -4.05 15.50 -40.78
CA VAL A 396 -2.73 14.94 -40.49
C VAL A 396 -1.69 15.51 -41.46
N GLY A 397 -0.76 16.33 -40.94
CA GLY A 397 0.35 16.87 -41.73
C GLY A 397 1.48 15.87 -41.92
N SER A 398 2.48 16.25 -42.71
CA SER A 398 3.71 15.47 -42.92
C SER A 398 4.53 15.33 -41.62
N ALA A 399 5.38 14.29 -41.55
CA ALA A 399 6.26 14.11 -40.40
C ALA A 399 7.28 15.28 -40.30
N PRO A 400 7.53 15.84 -39.10
CA PRO A 400 8.54 16.87 -38.91
C PRO A 400 9.93 16.40 -39.34
N LYS A 401 10.69 17.29 -39.97
CA LYS A 401 12.08 17.01 -40.33
C LYS A 401 12.98 17.25 -39.13
N LEU A 402 13.72 16.22 -38.72
CA LEU A 402 14.74 16.34 -37.68
C LEU A 402 15.84 17.32 -38.11
N CYS A 403 16.21 18.21 -37.19
CA CYS A 403 17.24 19.22 -37.38
C CYS A 403 18.54 18.85 -36.64
N ARG A 404 18.49 17.83 -35.79
CA ARG A 404 19.59 17.24 -35.00
C ARG A 404 19.25 15.80 -34.65
N GLU A 405 20.19 15.12 -34.01
CA GLU A 405 19.96 13.78 -33.44
C GLU A 405 18.88 13.79 -32.36
N LEU A 406 18.11 12.71 -32.31
CA LEU A 406 17.07 12.52 -31.30
C LEU A 406 17.65 12.44 -29.90
N THR A 407 16.84 12.84 -28.94
CA THR A 407 17.16 12.70 -27.51
C THR A 407 17.43 11.24 -27.18
N ASP A 408 18.50 10.98 -26.41
CA ASP A 408 18.71 9.68 -25.79
C ASP A 408 17.64 9.48 -24.71
N VAL A 409 16.60 8.69 -25.06
CA VAL A 409 15.44 8.42 -24.22
C VAL A 409 15.86 7.71 -22.93
N GLN A 410 16.80 6.77 -23.01
CA GLN A 410 17.25 5.97 -21.87
C GLN A 410 18.07 6.82 -20.90
N ALA A 411 18.97 7.67 -21.42
CA ALA A 411 19.72 8.61 -20.58
C ALA A 411 18.80 9.63 -19.90
N ARG A 412 17.82 10.17 -20.63
CA ARG A 412 16.79 11.08 -20.07
C ARG A 412 16.01 10.41 -18.95
N GLU A 413 15.51 9.19 -19.17
CA GLU A 413 14.77 8.46 -18.14
C GLU A 413 15.64 8.15 -16.93
N SER A 414 16.88 7.69 -17.14
CA SER A 414 17.82 7.40 -16.06
C SER A 414 18.09 8.63 -15.19
N GLN A 415 18.21 9.82 -15.81
CA GLN A 415 18.35 11.08 -15.08
C GLN A 415 17.08 11.43 -14.30
N GLN A 416 15.89 11.27 -14.88
CA GLN A 416 14.62 11.55 -14.21
C GLN A 416 14.38 10.60 -13.02
N ALA A 417 14.67 9.31 -13.19
CA ALA A 417 14.60 8.33 -12.12
C ALA A 417 15.62 8.64 -11.01
N HIS A 418 16.83 9.08 -11.37
CA HIS A 418 17.84 9.52 -10.41
C HIS A 418 17.38 10.74 -9.60
N GLU A 419 16.79 11.76 -10.24
CA GLU A 419 16.27 12.95 -9.54
C GLU A 419 15.17 12.58 -8.54
N ILE A 420 14.23 11.70 -8.92
CA ILE A 420 13.16 11.22 -8.02
C ILE A 420 13.77 10.42 -6.86
N ASN A 421 14.66 9.47 -7.13
CA ASN A 421 15.33 8.70 -6.08
C ASN A 421 16.16 9.60 -5.15
N ALA A 422 16.89 10.57 -5.67
CA ALA A 422 17.67 11.51 -4.85
C ALA A 422 16.76 12.33 -3.92
N HIS A 423 15.58 12.73 -4.40
CA HIS A 423 14.57 13.38 -3.57
C HIS A 423 14.05 12.45 -2.46
N THR A 424 13.68 11.20 -2.77
CA THR A 424 13.19 10.27 -1.74
C THR A 424 14.26 9.89 -0.74
N GLN A 425 15.51 9.69 -1.17
CA GLN A 425 16.63 9.42 -0.25
C GLN A 425 16.92 10.61 0.67
N TRP A 426 16.74 11.85 0.20
CA TRP A 426 16.79 13.01 1.09
C TRP A 426 15.61 13.01 2.07
N LEU A 427 14.38 12.82 1.59
CA LEU A 427 13.19 12.84 2.46
C LEU A 427 13.28 11.76 3.55
N LEU A 428 13.90 10.62 3.23
CA LEU A 428 14.24 9.58 4.20
C LEU A 428 15.15 10.10 5.33
N THR A 429 16.16 10.93 5.02
CA THR A 429 17.01 11.56 6.04
C THR A 429 16.25 12.56 6.91
N GLU A 430 15.24 13.23 6.36
CA GLU A 430 14.39 14.18 7.11
C GLU A 430 13.32 13.50 7.97
N SER A 431 12.99 12.24 7.67
CA SER A 431 11.85 11.53 8.24
C SER A 431 11.84 11.52 9.77
N HIS A 432 13.00 11.43 10.41
CA HIS A 432 13.09 11.47 11.88
C HIS A 432 12.70 12.84 12.48
N PHE A 433 12.95 13.96 11.79
CA PHE A 433 12.50 15.28 12.22
C PHE A 433 10.99 15.42 12.05
N ILE A 434 10.44 14.89 10.95
CA ILE A 434 9.00 14.89 10.66
C ILE A 434 8.25 14.10 11.73
N ARG A 435 8.69 12.87 12.05
CA ARG A 435 8.08 12.05 13.12
C ARG A 435 8.18 12.72 14.49
N LYS A 436 9.29 13.42 14.78
CA LYS A 436 9.42 14.17 16.03
C LYS A 436 8.40 15.29 16.14
N ASP A 437 8.12 16.02 15.06
CA ASP A 437 7.07 17.04 15.04
C ASP A 437 5.67 16.42 15.13
N PHE A 438 5.45 15.27 14.49
CA PHE A 438 4.19 14.51 14.60
C PHE A 438 3.89 14.17 16.07
N PHE A 439 4.86 13.62 16.81
CA PHE A 439 4.73 13.22 18.22
C PHE A 439 4.93 14.35 19.26
N LYS A 440 4.94 15.62 18.85
CA LYS A 440 5.31 16.73 19.75
C LYS A 440 4.37 16.94 20.94
N ASP A 441 3.10 16.53 20.82
CA ASP A 441 2.05 16.75 21.81
C ASP A 441 1.97 15.62 22.86
N VAL A 442 2.85 14.62 22.79
CA VAL A 442 2.95 13.58 23.82
C VAL A 442 3.52 14.18 25.12
N ASP A 443 2.71 14.14 26.17
CA ASP A 443 3.09 14.60 27.50
C ASP A 443 3.70 13.45 28.31
N THR A 444 4.99 13.57 28.62
CA THR A 444 5.71 12.57 29.42
C THR A 444 5.96 13.03 30.87
N SER A 445 5.16 13.97 31.39
CA SER A 445 5.31 14.49 32.76
C SER A 445 4.92 13.47 33.84
N SER A 446 4.00 12.57 33.52
CA SER A 446 3.66 11.37 34.30
C SER A 446 3.21 10.24 33.35
N VAL A 447 3.04 9.03 33.89
CA VAL A 447 2.52 7.89 33.10
C VAL A 447 1.06 8.13 32.70
N GLU A 448 0.26 8.71 33.60
CA GLU A 448 -1.16 9.00 33.34
C GLU A 448 -1.33 10.07 32.25
N ALA A 449 -0.49 11.12 32.29
CA ALA A 449 -0.48 12.15 31.24
C ALA A 449 -0.05 11.57 29.88
N TYR A 450 0.93 10.67 29.90
CA TYR A 450 1.40 9.97 28.71
C TYR A 450 0.32 9.08 28.11
N GLU A 451 -0.30 8.22 28.92
CA GLU A 451 -1.37 7.33 28.48
C GLU A 451 -2.52 8.13 27.86
N LYS A 452 -2.89 9.28 28.44
CA LYS A 452 -3.92 10.13 27.84
C LYS A 452 -3.50 10.75 26.51
N THR A 453 -2.26 11.22 26.39
CA THR A 453 -1.78 11.98 25.21
C THR A 453 -1.26 11.09 24.09
N ILE A 454 -0.99 9.81 24.34
CA ILE A 454 -0.60 8.85 23.30
C ILE A 454 -1.82 8.26 22.55
N GLU A 455 -3.02 8.25 23.15
CA GLU A 455 -4.21 7.65 22.52
C GLU A 455 -4.58 8.25 21.15
N PRO A 456 -4.52 9.58 20.92
CA PRO A 456 -4.75 10.12 19.58
C PRO A 456 -3.80 9.55 18.51
N TYR A 457 -2.57 9.20 18.89
CA TYR A 457 -1.60 8.55 18.01
C TYR A 457 -1.93 7.07 17.79
N ARG A 458 -2.47 6.39 18.79
CA ARG A 458 -3.00 5.02 18.65
C ARG A 458 -4.22 5.00 17.73
N ASP A 459 -5.10 5.99 17.85
CA ASP A 459 -6.25 6.16 16.96
C ASP A 459 -5.80 6.43 15.53
N TYR A 460 -4.82 7.32 15.32
CA TYR A 460 -4.22 7.52 14.01
C TYR A 460 -3.57 6.23 13.48
N PHE A 461 -2.85 5.48 14.33
CA PHE A 461 -2.27 4.19 13.94
C PHE A 461 -3.36 3.17 13.54
N ARG A 462 -4.50 3.16 14.25
CA ARG A 462 -5.66 2.30 13.95
C ARG A 462 -6.31 2.67 12.63
N GLU A 463 -6.56 3.95 12.39
CA GLU A 463 -7.41 4.41 11.27
C GLU A 463 -6.62 4.71 9.99
N GLU A 464 -5.45 5.36 10.12
CA GLU A 464 -4.67 5.87 8.97
C GLU A 464 -3.42 5.05 8.67
N THR A 465 -2.90 4.24 9.60
CA THR A 465 -1.71 3.40 9.34
C THR A 465 -2.08 1.96 9.08
N ILE A 466 -2.69 1.29 10.05
CA ILE A 466 -3.16 -0.10 9.91
C ILE A 466 -4.48 -0.13 9.14
N GLY A 467 -5.41 0.77 9.46
CA GLY A 467 -6.78 0.77 8.97
C GLY A 467 -7.67 -0.19 9.74
N HIS A 468 -8.93 0.19 9.94
CA HIS A 468 -9.92 -0.58 10.70
C HIS A 468 -11.19 -0.86 9.89
N PHE A 469 -11.72 -2.09 9.99
CA PHE A 469 -13.06 -2.42 9.51
C PHE A 469 -14.05 -2.22 10.66
N ASP A 470 -14.90 -1.21 10.53
CA ASP A 470 -16.01 -0.94 11.48
C ASP A 470 -17.16 -1.94 11.24
N LEU A 471 -16.91 -3.19 11.64
CA LEU A 471 -17.83 -4.30 11.55
C LEU A 471 -17.98 -4.96 12.93
N PRO A 472 -19.19 -5.35 13.34
CA PRO A 472 -19.36 -6.10 14.57
C PRO A 472 -18.68 -7.47 14.45
N PHE A 473 -18.01 -7.88 15.52
CA PHE A 473 -17.49 -9.25 15.63
C PHE A 473 -18.62 -10.27 15.62
N LYS A 474 -18.35 -11.44 15.01
CA LYS A 474 -19.18 -12.62 15.19
C LYS A 474 -19.01 -13.19 16.60
N ALA A 475 -19.96 -14.01 17.04
CA ALA A 475 -19.77 -14.83 18.21
C ALA A 475 -18.57 -15.77 18.01
N LEU A 476 -17.74 -15.97 19.05
CA LEU A 476 -16.46 -16.71 18.97
C LEU A 476 -16.58 -18.09 18.29
N ASN A 477 -17.67 -18.82 18.57
CA ASN A 477 -17.95 -20.16 18.05
C ASN A 477 -16.71 -21.10 18.08
N PRO A 478 -16.10 -21.32 19.26
CA PRO A 478 -14.85 -22.05 19.34
C PRO A 478 -15.03 -23.52 18.94
N ARG A 479 -14.16 -23.97 18.04
CA ARG A 479 -14.07 -25.36 17.59
C ARG A 479 -12.66 -25.86 17.81
N SER A 480 -12.49 -27.06 18.34
CA SER A 480 -11.17 -27.65 18.54
C SER A 480 -11.05 -29.11 18.15
N ARG A 481 -9.81 -29.52 17.87
CA ARG A 481 -9.42 -30.89 17.58
C ARG A 481 -8.13 -31.18 18.32
N LEU A 482 -8.12 -32.23 19.16
CA LEU A 482 -6.89 -32.72 19.76
C LEU A 482 -5.95 -33.20 18.64
N ILE A 483 -4.70 -32.75 18.70
CA ILE A 483 -3.68 -33.16 17.72
C ILE A 483 -2.55 -33.95 18.36
N GLU A 484 -2.25 -33.71 19.64
CA GLU A 484 -1.12 -34.34 20.30
C GLU A 484 -1.27 -34.27 21.82
N GLU A 485 -0.83 -35.31 22.52
CA GLU A 485 -0.84 -35.38 23.98
C GLU A 485 0.44 -36.10 24.47
N THR A 486 1.08 -35.52 25.48
CA THR A 486 2.26 -36.08 26.16
C THR A 486 2.04 -36.09 27.67
N ASP A 487 2.99 -36.59 28.45
CA ASP A 487 2.92 -36.49 29.92
C ASP A 487 3.09 -35.05 30.44
N ALA A 488 3.65 -34.15 29.63
CA ALA A 488 3.92 -32.76 30.01
C ALA A 488 2.81 -31.78 29.60
N TRP A 489 2.10 -32.02 28.49
CA TRP A 489 1.13 -31.09 27.93
C TRP A 489 0.16 -31.76 26.94
N THR A 490 -0.90 -31.04 26.59
CA THR A 490 -1.90 -31.43 25.59
C THR A 490 -2.09 -30.31 24.55
N ARG A 491 -2.22 -30.66 23.26
CA ARG A 491 -2.34 -29.71 22.15
C ARG A 491 -3.63 -29.85 21.37
N TYR A 492 -4.23 -28.72 21.06
CA TYR A 492 -5.43 -28.64 20.24
C TYR A 492 -5.25 -27.63 19.12
N GLU A 493 -5.72 -27.98 17.92
CA GLU A 493 -6.10 -26.98 16.94
C GLU A 493 -7.37 -26.27 17.40
N VAL A 494 -7.45 -24.96 17.19
CA VAL A 494 -8.60 -24.13 17.56
C VAL A 494 -8.97 -23.23 16.41
N VAL A 495 -10.27 -23.11 16.13
CA VAL A 495 -10.84 -22.17 15.15
C VAL A 495 -11.94 -21.31 15.77
N LEU A 496 -11.85 -20.00 15.57
CA LEU A 496 -12.78 -18.98 16.03
C LEU A 496 -13.36 -18.22 14.83
N ASP A 497 -14.63 -17.83 14.91
CA ASP A 497 -15.22 -16.89 13.93
C ASP A 497 -14.81 -15.45 14.27
N VAL A 498 -14.57 -14.62 13.24
CA VAL A 498 -14.19 -13.20 13.43
C VAL A 498 -15.18 -12.29 12.72
N PHE A 499 -15.23 -12.38 11.39
CA PHE A 499 -16.21 -11.72 10.52
C PHE A 499 -16.78 -12.75 9.54
N ASP A 500 -17.70 -12.34 8.67
CA ASP A 500 -18.09 -13.20 7.56
C ASP A 500 -16.89 -13.48 6.66
N ASP A 501 -16.65 -14.76 6.37
CA ASP A 501 -15.48 -15.29 5.65
C ASP A 501 -14.11 -15.15 6.36
N ILE A 502 -14.04 -14.52 7.54
CA ILE A 502 -12.81 -14.37 8.33
C ILE A 502 -12.88 -15.23 9.60
N ILE A 503 -11.92 -16.15 9.74
CA ILE A 503 -11.73 -16.98 10.93
C ILE A 503 -10.34 -16.73 11.53
N ALA A 504 -10.18 -16.98 12.82
CA ALA A 504 -8.86 -17.13 13.45
C ALA A 504 -8.59 -18.61 13.69
N TYR A 505 -7.36 -19.07 13.43
CA TYR A 505 -6.93 -20.45 13.63
C TYR A 505 -5.57 -20.48 14.31
N GLY A 506 -5.34 -21.47 15.16
CA GLY A 506 -4.04 -21.68 15.79
C GLY A 506 -3.98 -22.99 16.57
N ILE A 507 -2.84 -23.20 17.22
CA ILE A 507 -2.61 -24.35 18.12
C ILE A 507 -2.46 -23.82 19.54
N ILE A 508 -3.30 -24.31 20.46
CA ILE A 508 -3.10 -24.10 21.89
C ILE A 508 -2.34 -25.29 22.49
N THR A 509 -1.31 -25.02 23.29
CA THR A 509 -0.62 -26.02 24.12
C THR A 509 -0.92 -25.73 25.58
N ILE A 510 -1.51 -26.70 26.26
CA ILE A 510 -1.92 -26.60 27.66
C ILE A 510 -1.02 -27.53 28.48
N PRO A 511 -0.23 -27.01 29.44
CA PRO A 511 0.56 -27.84 30.35
C PRO A 511 -0.33 -28.77 31.17
N LYS A 512 0.18 -29.96 31.53
CA LYS A 512 -0.49 -30.86 32.48
C LYS A 512 -0.20 -30.43 33.92
N GLY A 513 -0.97 -31.00 34.86
CA GLY A 513 -0.83 -30.70 36.29
C GLY A 513 -1.23 -29.26 36.64
N ILE A 514 -2.32 -28.78 36.05
CA ILE A 514 -2.98 -27.53 36.46
C ILE A 514 -4.03 -27.91 37.51
N ASP A 515 -3.92 -27.37 38.71
CA ASP A 515 -4.87 -27.64 39.79
C ASP A 515 -6.25 -27.01 39.50
N GLU A 516 -7.31 -27.54 40.12
CA GLU A 516 -8.65 -26.96 39.98
C GLU A 516 -8.67 -25.51 40.48
N GLY A 517 -9.05 -24.59 39.59
CA GLY A 517 -9.07 -23.15 39.87
C GLY A 517 -7.71 -22.45 39.71
N GLU A 518 -6.65 -23.17 39.36
CA GLU A 518 -5.35 -22.55 39.05
C GLU A 518 -5.40 -21.86 37.68
N GLN A 519 -5.01 -20.59 37.65
CA GLN A 519 -4.89 -19.80 36.43
C GLN A 519 -3.42 -19.54 36.08
N ARG A 520 -3.09 -19.75 34.80
CA ARG A 520 -1.73 -19.64 34.28
C ARG A 520 -1.62 -18.49 33.27
N PRO A 521 -0.46 -17.81 33.22
CA PRO A 521 -0.17 -16.85 32.18
C PRO A 521 -0.12 -17.52 30.79
N VAL A 522 -0.46 -16.75 29.76
CA VAL A 522 -0.47 -17.19 28.37
C VAL A 522 0.62 -16.47 27.57
N VAL A 523 1.30 -17.18 26.68
CA VAL A 523 2.18 -16.58 25.67
C VAL A 523 1.67 -16.92 24.27
N VAL A 524 1.24 -15.89 23.53
CA VAL A 524 0.92 -16.00 22.11
C VAL A 524 2.23 -15.99 21.31
N CYS A 525 2.51 -17.10 20.62
CA CYS A 525 3.78 -17.43 19.99
C CYS A 525 3.66 -17.34 18.46
N GLN A 526 4.20 -16.29 17.85
CA GLN A 526 3.98 -15.97 16.44
C GLN A 526 5.15 -16.38 15.53
N HIS A 527 4.85 -17.22 14.53
CA HIS A 527 5.75 -17.55 13.43
C HIS A 527 5.96 -16.40 12.43
N GLY A 528 7.04 -16.46 11.65
CA GLY A 528 7.42 -15.52 10.59
C GLY A 528 6.80 -15.84 9.21
N LEU A 529 7.30 -15.14 8.19
CA LEU A 529 6.84 -15.17 6.79
C LEU A 529 6.83 -16.61 6.24
N GLU A 530 5.76 -17.01 5.56
CA GLU A 530 5.52 -18.37 5.05
C GLU A 530 5.49 -19.48 6.13
N GLY A 531 5.56 -19.12 7.41
CA GLY A 531 5.51 -20.04 8.53
C GLY A 531 4.10 -20.51 8.87
N ARG A 532 4.04 -21.45 9.81
CA ARG A 532 2.84 -22.07 10.34
C ARG A 532 2.91 -22.21 11.86
N PRO A 533 1.77 -22.35 12.57
CA PRO A 533 1.74 -22.69 13.99
C PRO A 533 2.62 -23.88 14.38
N GLN A 534 2.72 -24.87 13.50
CA GLN A 534 3.51 -26.09 13.71
C GLN A 534 5.02 -25.80 13.84
N ASP A 535 5.52 -24.74 13.20
CA ASP A 535 6.95 -24.40 13.22
C ASP A 535 7.43 -23.94 14.60
N VAL A 536 6.54 -23.44 15.46
CA VAL A 536 6.92 -22.90 16.78
C VAL A 536 6.77 -23.91 17.92
N ILE A 537 6.12 -25.06 17.66
CA ILE A 537 5.82 -26.10 18.65
C ILE A 537 6.62 -27.40 18.45
N GLY A 538 7.36 -27.56 17.35
CA GLY A 538 7.96 -28.84 16.97
C GLY A 538 9.39 -28.75 16.45
N GLU A 539 9.86 -29.87 15.89
CA GLU A 539 11.18 -29.97 15.25
C GLU A 539 11.23 -29.29 13.87
N GLN A 540 10.06 -29.04 13.27
CA GLN A 540 9.97 -28.34 12.00
C GLN A 540 10.50 -26.91 12.15
N ASN A 541 11.48 -26.54 11.31
CA ASN A 541 12.12 -25.23 11.36
C ASN A 541 12.72 -24.87 12.74
N ILE A 542 13.11 -25.89 13.52
CA ILE A 542 13.66 -25.71 14.87
C ILE A 542 14.90 -24.83 14.91
N GLN A 543 15.68 -24.75 13.82
CA GLN A 543 16.83 -23.85 13.71
C GLN A 543 16.45 -22.36 13.86
N TYR A 544 15.20 -22.00 13.53
CA TYR A 544 14.70 -20.63 13.65
C TYR A 544 13.88 -20.42 14.93
N TYR A 545 13.04 -21.39 15.31
CA TYR A 545 12.07 -21.17 16.39
C TYR A 545 12.42 -21.88 17.69
N SER A 546 13.38 -22.81 17.68
CA SER A 546 13.81 -23.53 18.88
C SER A 546 12.66 -24.22 19.65
N ALA A 547 11.54 -24.53 18.98
CA ALA A 547 10.28 -25.01 19.56
C ALA A 547 9.82 -24.17 20.78
N PHE A 548 10.00 -22.85 20.72
CA PHE A 548 9.87 -21.99 21.90
C PHE A 548 8.50 -22.03 22.57
N ALA A 549 7.41 -22.25 21.82
CA ALA A 549 6.08 -22.40 22.41
C ALA A 549 5.98 -23.65 23.28
N THR A 550 6.59 -24.76 22.87
CA THR A 550 6.69 -25.99 23.67
C THR A 550 7.51 -25.78 24.92
N LYS A 551 8.67 -25.16 24.77
CA LYS A 551 9.58 -24.89 25.90
C LYS A 551 8.93 -24.00 26.94
N LEU A 552 8.11 -23.03 26.52
CA LEU A 552 7.30 -22.22 27.42
C LEU A 552 6.19 -23.05 28.08
N ALA A 553 5.54 -23.96 27.35
CA ALA A 553 4.56 -24.86 27.94
C ALA A 553 5.15 -25.78 29.01
N GLU A 554 6.35 -26.32 28.77
CA GLU A 554 7.11 -27.11 29.75
C GLU A 554 7.52 -26.30 30.99
N ARG A 555 7.54 -24.96 30.89
CA ARG A 555 7.78 -24.04 32.00
C ARG A 555 6.49 -23.63 32.73
N GLY A 556 5.35 -24.20 32.33
CA GLY A 556 4.05 -23.94 32.94
C GLY A 556 3.27 -22.78 32.32
N PHE A 557 3.71 -22.18 31.21
CA PHE A 557 2.86 -21.22 30.50
C PHE A 557 1.83 -21.94 29.63
N ILE A 558 0.62 -21.41 29.51
CA ILE A 558 -0.24 -21.80 28.37
C ILE A 558 0.30 -21.10 27.12
N THR A 559 0.37 -21.78 25.99
CA THR A 559 0.82 -21.13 24.73
C THR A 559 -0.23 -21.23 23.64
N PHE A 560 -0.32 -20.19 22.81
CA PHE A 560 -1.18 -20.17 21.63
C PHE A 560 -0.39 -19.74 20.41
N ALA A 561 -0.31 -20.58 19.39
CA ALA A 561 0.40 -20.30 18.14
C ALA A 561 -0.62 -20.04 17.01
N PRO A 562 -0.93 -18.79 16.67
CA PRO A 562 -1.88 -18.45 15.61
C PRO A 562 -1.26 -18.57 14.21
N GLN A 563 -2.10 -18.94 13.23
CA GLN A 563 -1.78 -18.80 11.82
C GLN A 563 -2.20 -17.40 11.34
N ASN A 564 -1.23 -16.63 10.87
CA ASN A 564 -1.48 -15.36 10.19
C ASN A 564 -1.51 -15.52 8.66
N LEU A 565 -1.94 -14.45 7.98
CA LEU A 565 -2.22 -14.44 6.54
C LEU A 565 -0.98 -14.52 5.65
N TYR A 566 0.23 -14.25 6.15
CA TYR A 566 1.46 -14.12 5.36
C TYR A 566 2.07 -15.45 4.87
N ILE A 567 1.27 -16.22 4.13
CA ILE A 567 1.62 -17.54 3.57
C ILE A 567 1.05 -17.72 2.16
N PHE A 568 1.69 -18.58 1.35
CA PHE A 568 1.39 -18.85 -0.05
C PHE A 568 1.77 -17.75 -1.04
N LYS A 569 2.86 -17.03 -0.76
CA LYS A 569 3.50 -16.06 -1.65
C LYS A 569 2.49 -15.03 -2.14
N ASP A 570 2.27 -14.94 -3.45
CA ASP A 570 1.45 -13.88 -4.04
C ASP A 570 -0.03 -13.95 -3.60
N ARG A 571 -0.52 -15.12 -3.17
CA ARG A 571 -1.89 -15.23 -2.64
C ARG A 571 -2.12 -14.33 -1.44
N PHE A 572 -1.15 -14.18 -0.54
CA PHE A 572 -1.31 -13.22 0.57
C PHE A 572 -0.87 -11.82 0.20
N ARG A 573 0.19 -11.67 -0.61
CA ARG A 573 0.68 -10.33 -0.99
C ARG A 573 -0.37 -9.54 -1.77
N THR A 574 -1.18 -10.21 -2.57
CA THR A 574 -2.31 -9.60 -3.26
C THR A 574 -3.43 -9.16 -2.30
N LEU A 575 -3.54 -9.71 -1.09
CA LEU A 575 -4.46 -9.18 -0.07
C LEU A 575 -4.08 -7.76 0.32
N GLN A 576 -2.78 -7.48 0.54
CA GLN A 576 -2.30 -6.12 0.80
C GLN A 576 -2.72 -5.16 -0.32
N ARG A 577 -2.56 -5.58 -1.59
CA ARG A 577 -2.94 -4.78 -2.77
C ARG A 577 -4.44 -4.48 -2.83
N LYS A 578 -5.28 -5.39 -2.35
CA LYS A 578 -6.73 -5.19 -2.21
C LYS A 578 -7.09 -4.32 -1.01
N SER A 579 -6.28 -4.35 0.05
CA SER A 579 -6.49 -3.56 1.26
C SER A 579 -6.15 -2.07 1.07
N TYR A 580 -5.07 -1.74 0.36
CA TYR A 580 -4.62 -0.36 0.26
C TYR A 580 -5.64 0.63 -0.31
N PRO A 581 -6.33 0.35 -1.43
CA PRO A 581 -7.30 1.29 -1.99
C PRO A 581 -8.42 1.69 -1.03
N GLN A 582 -8.79 0.81 -0.10
CA GLN A 582 -9.85 1.03 0.88
C GLN A 582 -9.35 1.56 2.24
N ARG A 583 -8.11 2.11 2.27
CA ARG A 583 -7.47 2.63 3.50
C ARG A 583 -7.34 1.55 4.57
N LYS A 584 -6.80 0.39 4.16
CA LYS A 584 -6.57 -0.79 5.01
C LYS A 584 -5.21 -1.40 4.70
N THR A 585 -4.78 -2.32 5.54
CA THR A 585 -3.61 -3.18 5.35
C THR A 585 -3.97 -4.64 5.63
N LEU A 586 -3.05 -5.56 5.41
CA LEU A 586 -3.15 -6.96 5.86
C LEU A 586 -3.43 -7.03 7.37
N PHE A 587 -2.88 -6.10 8.14
CA PHE A 587 -3.07 -6.04 9.59
C PHE A 587 -4.48 -5.57 9.98
N SER A 588 -5.25 -4.93 9.09
CA SER A 588 -6.67 -4.65 9.33
C SER A 588 -7.52 -5.93 9.49
N LEU A 589 -7.03 -7.07 8.98
CA LEU A 589 -7.66 -8.37 9.16
C LEU A 589 -7.05 -9.14 10.34
N ILE A 590 -5.72 -9.05 10.51
CA ILE A 590 -4.98 -9.77 11.56
C ILE A 590 -5.31 -9.22 12.95
N VAL A 591 -5.43 -7.90 13.13
CA VAL A 591 -5.75 -7.29 14.43
C VAL A 591 -7.10 -7.80 14.98
N PRO A 592 -8.20 -7.79 14.21
CA PRO A 592 -9.46 -8.46 14.59
C PRO A 592 -9.32 -9.95 14.94
N GLN A 593 -8.51 -10.72 14.18
CA GLN A 593 -8.25 -12.13 14.50
C GLN A 593 -7.61 -12.27 15.89
N HIS A 594 -6.60 -11.46 16.18
CA HIS A 594 -5.93 -11.47 17.49
C HIS A 594 -6.83 -10.97 18.62
N GLN A 595 -7.72 -9.99 18.39
CA GLN A 595 -8.69 -9.58 19.40
C GLN A 595 -9.64 -10.73 19.74
N GLN A 596 -10.14 -11.48 18.75
CA GLN A 596 -10.98 -12.67 19.00
C GLN A 596 -10.22 -13.80 19.70
N ILE A 597 -8.95 -14.03 19.34
CA ILE A 597 -8.07 -14.98 20.05
C ILE A 597 -7.98 -14.61 21.53
N VAL A 598 -7.67 -13.36 21.86
CA VAL A 598 -7.55 -12.92 23.26
C VAL A 598 -8.90 -12.96 23.98
N ASN A 599 -9.99 -12.53 23.33
CA ASN A 599 -11.34 -12.65 23.87
C ASN A 599 -11.67 -14.09 24.26
N TRP A 600 -11.33 -15.07 23.42
CA TRP A 600 -11.54 -16.49 23.70
C TRP A 600 -10.58 -17.03 24.79
N LEU A 601 -9.30 -16.65 24.77
CA LEU A 601 -8.34 -17.08 25.78
C LEU A 601 -8.81 -16.68 27.19
N LYS A 602 -9.35 -15.47 27.35
CA LYS A 602 -9.91 -14.97 28.61
C LYS A 602 -11.12 -15.75 29.12
N THR A 603 -11.78 -16.55 28.28
CA THR A 603 -12.89 -17.42 28.71
C THR A 603 -12.43 -18.80 29.15
N GLN A 604 -11.15 -19.14 29.02
CA GLN A 604 -10.66 -20.47 29.38
C GLN A 604 -10.46 -20.54 30.90
N PRO A 605 -10.87 -21.64 31.56
CA PRO A 605 -10.88 -21.73 33.03
C PRO A 605 -9.47 -21.56 33.63
N ASN A 606 -8.45 -22.05 32.92
CA ASN A 606 -7.08 -22.12 33.42
C ASN A 606 -6.21 -20.94 32.94
N VAL A 607 -6.80 -19.92 32.32
CA VAL A 607 -6.10 -18.74 31.81
C VAL A 607 -6.28 -17.56 32.76
N ASP A 608 -5.18 -16.90 33.08
CA ASP A 608 -5.21 -15.59 33.74
C ASP A 608 -5.46 -14.48 32.71
N ASP A 609 -6.61 -13.81 32.83
CA ASP A 609 -7.10 -12.84 31.86
C ASP A 609 -6.29 -11.53 31.79
N LYS A 610 -5.38 -11.30 32.76
CA LYS A 610 -4.48 -10.13 32.81
C LYS A 610 -3.06 -10.43 32.34
N ARG A 611 -2.70 -11.71 32.17
CA ARG A 611 -1.33 -12.14 31.89
C ARG A 611 -1.21 -12.88 30.56
N ILE A 612 -1.60 -12.19 29.48
CA ILE A 612 -1.49 -12.68 28.10
C ILE A 612 -0.39 -11.89 27.38
N ALA A 613 0.72 -12.53 27.06
CA ALA A 613 1.87 -11.94 26.37
C ALA A 613 1.86 -12.21 24.87
N PHE A 614 2.53 -11.36 24.09
CA PHE A 614 2.83 -11.60 22.69
C PHE A 614 4.33 -11.79 22.47
N TYR A 615 4.73 -12.83 21.75
CA TYR A 615 6.13 -13.08 21.37
C TYR A 615 6.21 -13.58 19.92
N GLY A 616 6.85 -12.82 19.03
CA GLY A 616 7.01 -13.21 17.63
C GLY A 616 8.40 -12.99 17.06
N LEU A 617 8.77 -13.82 16.07
CA LEU A 617 10.03 -13.77 15.33
C LEU A 617 9.81 -13.36 13.87
N SER A 618 10.70 -12.53 13.31
CA SER A 618 10.72 -12.14 11.89
C SER A 618 9.43 -11.41 11.50
N TYR A 619 8.67 -11.87 10.52
CA TYR A 619 7.31 -11.32 10.26
C TYR A 619 6.40 -11.43 11.51
N GLY A 620 6.64 -12.39 12.40
CA GLY A 620 6.02 -12.43 13.72
C GLY A 620 6.51 -11.31 14.66
N GLY A 621 7.75 -10.86 14.52
CA GLY A 621 8.26 -9.64 15.13
C GLY A 621 7.60 -8.39 14.54
N LYS A 622 7.36 -8.36 13.22
CA LYS A 622 6.56 -7.31 12.55
C LYS A 622 5.15 -7.24 13.15
N SER A 623 4.55 -8.41 13.42
CA SER A 623 3.28 -8.55 14.13
C SER A 623 3.34 -8.06 15.58
N ALA A 624 4.44 -8.32 16.30
CA ALA A 624 4.66 -7.83 17.68
C ALA A 624 4.72 -6.30 17.78
N MET A 625 4.99 -5.61 16.66
CA MET A 625 5.00 -4.15 16.57
C MET A 625 3.68 -3.53 16.09
N ARG A 626 2.74 -4.35 15.56
CA ARG A 626 1.50 -3.84 14.94
C ARG A 626 0.24 -4.28 15.68
N ILE A 627 0.25 -5.48 16.26
CA ILE A 627 -0.91 -6.04 16.97
C ILE A 627 -1.01 -5.52 18.41
N PRO A 628 0.03 -5.62 19.27
CA PRO A 628 -0.09 -5.17 20.66
C PRO A 628 -0.40 -3.68 20.85
N PRO A 629 0.00 -2.74 19.95
CA PRO A 629 -0.52 -1.37 19.98
C PRO A 629 -2.04 -1.28 19.89
N LEU A 630 -2.72 -2.18 19.18
CA LEU A 630 -4.16 -2.08 18.92
C LEU A 630 -5.00 -3.09 19.73
N VAL A 631 -4.40 -4.23 20.11
CA VAL A 631 -4.97 -5.22 21.03
C VAL A 631 -4.31 -4.99 22.39
N THR A 632 -4.86 -4.04 23.16
CA THR A 632 -4.29 -3.60 24.46
C THR A 632 -4.36 -4.67 25.54
N ASP A 633 -5.12 -5.73 25.31
CA ASP A 633 -5.21 -6.90 26.18
C ASP A 633 -3.93 -7.75 26.24
N TYR A 634 -3.01 -7.57 25.29
CA TYR A 634 -1.66 -8.10 25.44
C TYR A 634 -0.92 -7.31 26.50
N CYS A 635 -0.59 -7.94 27.63
CA CYS A 635 0.04 -7.25 28.76
C CYS A 635 1.51 -6.89 28.50
N LEU A 636 2.18 -7.53 27.54
CA LEU A 636 3.54 -7.23 27.09
C LEU A 636 3.78 -7.71 25.65
N SER A 637 4.86 -7.24 25.02
CA SER A 637 5.26 -7.63 23.65
C SER A 637 6.77 -7.89 23.54
N ILE A 638 7.15 -8.96 22.83
CA ILE A 638 8.52 -9.30 22.47
C ILE A 638 8.65 -9.35 20.95
N CYS A 639 9.52 -8.50 20.40
CA CYS A 639 9.87 -8.45 18.98
C CYS A 639 11.25 -9.09 18.76
N SER A 640 11.29 -10.30 18.21
CA SER A 640 12.53 -11.03 17.91
C SER A 640 12.87 -10.98 16.42
N ALA A 641 14.14 -10.76 16.12
CA ALA A 641 14.73 -10.87 14.78
C ALA A 641 13.99 -10.06 13.68
N ASP A 642 13.47 -8.88 14.04
CA ASP A 642 12.78 -7.96 13.11
C ASP A 642 13.03 -6.50 13.45
N PHE A 643 13.13 -6.17 14.75
CA PHE A 643 13.22 -4.79 15.23
C PHE A 643 14.41 -4.03 14.60
N ASN A 644 14.15 -2.93 13.89
CA ASN A 644 15.17 -2.20 13.14
C ASN A 644 14.74 -0.73 12.90
N GLU A 645 15.62 0.10 12.32
CA GLU A 645 15.22 1.35 11.64
C GLU A 645 14.41 0.94 10.38
N TRP A 646 13.12 0.68 10.58
CA TRP A 646 12.25 -0.02 9.63
C TRP A 646 11.99 0.81 8.38
N VAL A 647 11.74 2.11 8.55
CA VAL A 647 11.54 3.03 7.43
C VAL A 647 12.80 3.05 6.55
N LEU A 648 13.99 3.15 7.15
CA LEU A 648 15.26 3.09 6.41
C LEU A 648 15.42 1.76 5.67
N LYS A 649 15.18 0.64 6.35
CA LYS A 649 15.26 -0.70 5.76
C LYS A 649 14.38 -0.86 4.53
N ASN A 650 13.19 -0.27 4.53
CA ASN A 650 12.27 -0.35 3.38
C ASN A 650 12.67 0.64 2.27
N ALA A 651 12.97 1.90 2.60
CA ALA A 651 13.05 2.95 1.59
C ALA A 651 14.46 3.25 1.04
N THR A 652 15.54 2.74 1.66
CA THR A 652 16.90 3.08 1.24
C THR A 652 17.33 2.36 -0.04
N THR A 653 17.95 3.10 -0.95
CA THR A 653 18.58 2.52 -2.15
C THR A 653 20.10 2.32 -2.01
N GLN A 654 20.66 2.57 -0.82
CA GLN A 654 22.10 2.48 -0.57
C GLN A 654 22.56 1.13 -0.01
N TYR A 655 21.66 0.40 0.67
CA TYR A 655 21.98 -0.86 1.34
C TYR A 655 21.39 -2.05 0.59
N ASN A 656 22.24 -3.01 0.23
CA ASN A 656 21.82 -4.14 -0.59
C ASN A 656 20.77 -5.04 0.06
N PHE A 657 20.69 -5.09 1.39
CA PHE A 657 19.69 -5.87 2.13
C PHE A 657 18.33 -5.17 2.28
N SER A 658 18.17 -3.94 1.77
CA SER A 658 16.89 -3.24 1.76
C SER A 658 15.82 -3.99 0.96
N TYR A 659 14.56 -3.83 1.37
CA TYR A 659 13.40 -4.35 0.65
C TYR A 659 13.20 -3.69 -0.74
N MET A 660 13.88 -2.58 -1.03
CA MET A 660 13.93 -2.00 -2.39
C MET A 660 14.35 -3.01 -3.46
N PHE A 661 15.12 -4.04 -3.09
CA PHE A 661 15.74 -4.98 -4.02
C PHE A 661 15.21 -6.41 -3.90
N THR A 662 14.18 -6.67 -3.09
CA THR A 662 13.68 -8.02 -2.80
C THR A 662 12.23 -8.22 -3.29
N GLY A 663 11.70 -9.44 -3.11
CA GLY A 663 10.42 -9.87 -3.69
C GLY A 663 9.18 -9.48 -2.89
N GLU A 664 9.35 -8.92 -1.70
CA GLU A 664 8.27 -8.60 -0.76
C GLU A 664 7.60 -7.26 -1.12
N TYR A 665 6.92 -7.19 -2.27
CA TYR A 665 6.26 -5.96 -2.73
C TYR A 665 5.08 -5.51 -1.83
N GLU A 666 4.62 -6.35 -0.90
CA GLU A 666 3.59 -6.03 0.09
C GLU A 666 4.11 -5.23 1.29
N ILE A 667 5.42 -5.16 1.48
CA ILE A 667 6.02 -4.75 2.76
C ILE A 667 5.95 -3.24 3.01
N PHE A 668 5.87 -2.44 1.95
CA PHE A 668 5.91 -0.97 1.95
C PHE A 668 4.59 -0.40 2.42
N GLU A 669 4.58 0.34 3.53
CA GLU A 669 3.39 0.87 4.19
C GLU A 669 3.30 2.39 4.01
N TRP A 670 2.13 2.90 3.63
CA TRP A 670 1.97 4.30 3.27
C TRP A 670 2.39 5.25 4.40
N ASN A 671 3.33 6.14 4.11
CA ASN A 671 3.76 7.25 4.97
C ASN A 671 4.24 6.85 6.39
N LEU A 672 4.81 5.66 6.58
CA LEU A 672 5.50 5.35 7.84
C LEU A 672 6.64 6.33 8.12
N GLY A 673 7.35 6.78 7.09
CA GLY A 673 8.42 7.76 7.21
C GLY A 673 8.01 9.06 7.91
N GLY A 674 6.80 9.55 7.64
CA GLY A 674 6.27 10.76 8.27
C GLY A 674 5.53 10.51 9.59
N THR A 675 5.23 9.27 9.94
CA THR A 675 4.33 8.94 11.07
C THR A 675 5.00 8.03 12.09
N PHE A 676 5.22 6.75 11.78
CA PHE A 676 5.74 5.76 12.72
C PHE A 676 6.98 5.04 12.19
N ASN A 677 7.98 4.88 13.05
CA ASN A 677 8.94 3.79 12.96
C ASN A 677 8.78 2.86 14.18
N TYR A 678 9.63 1.85 14.33
CA TYR A 678 9.48 0.85 15.37
C TYR A 678 9.61 1.39 16.78
N ALA A 679 10.41 2.43 17.02
CA ALA A 679 10.42 3.10 18.32
C ALA A 679 9.08 3.77 18.61
N GLU A 680 8.50 4.45 17.62
CA GLU A 680 7.19 5.09 17.76
C GLU A 680 6.06 4.06 17.95
N MET A 681 6.14 2.89 17.32
CA MET A 681 5.24 1.77 17.60
C MET A 681 5.41 1.22 19.02
N ALA A 682 6.64 1.16 19.55
CA ALA A 682 6.90 0.78 20.95
C ALA A 682 6.39 1.84 21.95
N TYR A 683 6.30 3.12 21.56
CA TYR A 683 5.64 4.16 22.35
C TYR A 683 4.16 3.85 22.51
N LEU A 684 3.50 3.34 21.46
CA LEU A 684 2.11 2.88 21.58
C LEU A 684 1.99 1.66 22.52
N ILE A 685 3.03 0.86 22.71
CA ILE A 685 3.00 -0.27 23.66
C ILE A 685 3.17 0.22 25.12
N CYS A 686 4.00 1.25 25.32
CA CYS A 686 4.26 1.88 26.61
C CYS A 686 2.96 2.30 27.31
N PRO A 687 2.80 2.07 28.64
CA PRO A 687 3.81 1.67 29.63
C PRO A 687 3.99 0.16 29.84
N ARG A 688 3.38 -0.69 29.00
CA ARG A 688 3.50 -2.15 29.11
C ARG A 688 4.94 -2.62 28.84
N PRO A 689 5.39 -3.73 29.45
CA PRO A 689 6.72 -4.27 29.17
C PRO A 689 6.93 -4.57 27.68
N PHE A 690 8.11 -4.21 27.18
CA PHE A 690 8.51 -4.41 25.80
C PHE A 690 9.95 -4.94 25.72
N MET A 691 10.19 -5.94 24.87
CA MET A 691 11.52 -6.50 24.67
C MET A 691 11.87 -6.68 23.20
N VAL A 692 13.16 -6.48 22.89
CA VAL A 692 13.77 -6.84 21.60
C VAL A 692 14.76 -7.99 21.78
N GLU A 693 14.74 -8.98 20.89
CA GLU A 693 15.72 -10.08 20.86
C GLU A 693 16.44 -10.06 19.50
N ARG A 694 17.78 -10.00 19.53
CA ARG A 694 18.60 -9.77 18.33
C ARG A 694 19.84 -10.66 18.31
N GLY A 695 19.97 -11.50 17.28
CA GLY A 695 21.21 -12.22 16.99
C GLY A 695 22.21 -11.36 16.23
N HIS A 696 23.49 -11.39 16.63
CA HIS A 696 24.56 -10.61 15.97
C HIS A 696 24.73 -10.94 14.48
N PHE A 697 24.41 -12.18 14.07
CA PHE A 697 24.55 -12.65 12.69
C PHE A 697 23.20 -12.77 11.95
N ASP A 698 22.16 -12.14 12.46
CA ASP A 698 20.87 -12.09 11.79
C ASP A 698 20.90 -11.10 10.61
N GLY A 699 20.90 -11.64 9.38
CA GLY A 699 20.91 -10.87 8.14
C GLY A 699 19.66 -10.03 7.86
N VAL A 700 18.64 -10.06 8.71
CA VAL A 700 17.44 -9.22 8.61
C VAL A 700 17.69 -7.78 9.07
N GLY A 701 18.80 -7.50 9.75
CA GLY A 701 19.15 -6.15 10.20
C GLY A 701 20.61 -6.00 10.59
N GLU A 702 20.98 -4.84 11.12
CA GLU A 702 22.32 -4.53 11.64
C GLU A 702 22.21 -4.06 13.09
N ASP A 703 23.14 -4.49 13.96
CA ASP A 703 23.09 -4.15 15.38
C ASP A 703 23.10 -2.64 15.63
N GLN A 704 23.78 -1.86 14.79
CA GLN A 704 23.82 -0.40 14.91
C GLN A 704 22.44 0.21 14.68
N TRP A 705 21.66 -0.31 13.72
CA TRP A 705 20.33 0.20 13.42
C TRP A 705 19.32 -0.24 14.48
N VAL A 706 19.41 -1.50 14.93
CA VAL A 706 18.62 -2.01 16.06
C VAL A 706 18.90 -1.20 17.32
N GLY A 707 20.18 -0.97 17.63
CA GLY A 707 20.62 -0.21 18.80
C GLY A 707 20.23 1.26 18.73
N TYR A 708 20.32 1.90 17.55
CA TYR A 708 19.85 3.26 17.32
C TYR A 708 18.36 3.38 17.61
N GLU A 709 17.56 2.51 17.01
CA GLU A 709 16.10 2.55 17.16
C GLU A 709 15.68 2.23 18.61
N PHE A 710 16.30 1.22 19.24
CA PHE A 710 16.00 0.85 20.62
C PHE A 710 16.46 1.91 21.63
N GLY A 711 17.51 2.67 21.32
CA GLY A 711 17.95 3.81 22.12
C GLY A 711 16.84 4.83 22.35
N LYS A 712 16.00 5.07 21.34
CA LYS A 712 14.82 5.94 21.45
C LYS A 712 13.75 5.35 22.38
N VAL A 713 13.47 4.04 22.26
CA VAL A 713 12.55 3.31 23.16
C VAL A 713 13.02 3.41 24.61
N ARG A 714 14.29 3.10 24.87
CA ARG A 714 14.87 3.19 26.21
C ARG A 714 14.80 4.61 26.76
N PHE A 715 15.02 5.64 25.94
CA PHE A 715 14.89 7.02 26.38
C PHE A 715 13.45 7.37 26.78
N MET A 716 12.42 6.91 26.04
CA MET A 716 11.02 7.10 26.42
C MET A 716 10.70 6.40 27.75
N TYR A 717 10.96 5.10 27.85
CA TYR A 717 10.64 4.30 29.03
C TYR A 717 11.42 4.76 30.27
N GLN A 718 12.76 4.78 30.19
CA GLN A 718 13.62 5.00 31.35
C GLN A 718 13.95 6.48 31.57
N GLY A 719 14.20 7.21 30.48
CA GLY A 719 14.63 8.61 30.51
C GLY A 719 13.49 9.57 30.83
N ARG A 720 12.36 9.44 30.13
CA ARG A 720 11.19 10.33 30.26
C ARG A 720 10.23 9.84 31.34
N LEU A 721 9.78 8.59 31.28
CA LEU A 721 8.72 8.04 32.16
C LEU A 721 9.23 7.30 33.41
N LYS A 722 10.54 7.11 33.54
CA LYS A 722 11.20 6.45 34.70
C LYS A 722 10.82 4.98 34.90
N LEU A 723 10.34 4.29 33.87
CA LEU A 723 10.00 2.87 33.81
C LEU A 723 11.24 2.00 33.55
N LYS A 724 12.19 1.99 34.48
CA LYS A 724 13.53 1.39 34.28
C LYS A 724 13.51 -0.09 33.87
N ASP A 725 12.62 -0.88 34.45
CA ASP A 725 12.59 -2.34 34.30
C ASP A 725 11.53 -2.83 33.32
N LYS A 726 11.04 -1.97 32.41
CA LYS A 726 9.95 -2.30 31.47
C LYS A 726 10.38 -2.39 30.01
N ALA A 727 11.60 -1.98 29.66
CA ALA A 727 12.12 -2.05 28.29
C ALA A 727 13.51 -2.69 28.27
N GLU A 728 13.63 -3.84 27.62
CA GLU A 728 14.87 -4.65 27.58
C GLU A 728 15.25 -5.03 26.14
N ILE A 729 16.54 -5.23 25.89
CA ILE A 729 17.04 -5.76 24.62
C ILE A 729 18.12 -6.79 24.91
N GLU A 730 18.01 -7.94 24.25
CA GLU A 730 19.01 -9.00 24.29
C GLU A 730 19.75 -9.04 22.96
N TRP A 731 21.07 -8.88 23.02
CA TRP A 731 21.97 -9.26 21.94
C TRP A 731 22.63 -10.58 22.30
N PHE A 732 22.66 -11.51 21.33
CA PHE A 732 23.29 -12.81 21.52
C PHE A 732 24.12 -13.23 20.31
N ASP A 733 25.10 -14.10 20.57
CA ASP A 733 25.96 -14.70 19.55
C ASP A 733 25.19 -15.76 18.76
N GLY A 734 24.47 -15.34 17.73
CA GLY A 734 23.65 -16.25 16.95
C GLY A 734 23.02 -15.64 15.69
N PRO A 735 22.39 -16.50 14.86
CA PRO A 735 21.79 -16.13 13.59
C PRO A 735 20.37 -15.57 13.76
N HIS A 736 19.61 -15.54 12.67
CA HIS A 736 18.16 -15.30 12.68
C HIS A 736 17.42 -16.43 13.41
N THR A 737 17.20 -16.33 14.72
CA THR A 737 16.57 -17.40 15.52
C THR A 737 16.01 -16.88 16.86
N ILE A 738 15.10 -17.65 17.47
CA ILE A 738 14.70 -17.48 18.86
C ILE A 738 15.84 -17.99 19.76
N ASN A 739 16.42 -17.12 20.58
CA ASN A 739 17.40 -17.51 21.59
C ASN A 739 16.72 -18.15 22.80
N GLY A 740 15.65 -17.50 23.31
CA GLY A 740 14.85 -18.07 24.40
C GLY A 740 15.54 -18.05 25.77
N VAL A 741 16.60 -17.27 25.95
CA VAL A 741 17.30 -17.16 27.24
C VAL A 741 16.85 -15.90 27.98
N GLY A 742 17.20 -14.70 27.47
CA GLY A 742 16.73 -13.44 28.05
C GLY A 742 15.22 -13.28 27.90
N THR A 743 14.66 -13.66 26.76
CA THR A 743 13.21 -13.58 26.51
C THR A 743 12.37 -14.43 27.47
N PHE A 744 12.84 -15.63 27.86
CA PHE A 744 12.13 -16.45 28.85
C PHE A 744 12.21 -15.85 30.25
N LYS A 745 13.37 -15.33 30.66
CA LYS A 745 13.54 -14.61 31.93
C LYS A 745 12.63 -13.38 32.00
N PHE A 746 12.54 -12.63 30.90
CA PHE A 746 11.64 -11.49 30.78
C PHE A 746 10.17 -11.89 30.97
N LEU A 747 9.74 -13.00 30.36
CA LEU A 747 8.40 -13.55 30.53
C LEU A 747 8.11 -13.97 31.98
N HIS A 748 9.00 -14.75 32.60
CA HIS A 748 8.86 -15.15 34.01
C HIS A 748 8.75 -13.93 34.95
N LYS A 749 9.61 -12.92 34.76
CA LYS A 749 9.60 -11.67 35.53
C LYS A 749 8.31 -10.87 35.35
N HIS A 750 7.85 -10.67 34.11
CA HIS A 750 6.74 -9.75 33.82
C HIS A 750 5.35 -10.40 33.83
N LEU A 751 5.29 -11.72 33.75
CA LEU A 751 4.07 -12.50 33.93
C LEU A 751 3.97 -13.09 35.34
N ASP A 752 4.87 -12.72 36.26
CA ASP A 752 4.88 -13.18 37.65
C ASP A 752 4.70 -14.71 37.75
N TRP A 753 5.59 -15.43 37.08
CA TRP A 753 5.57 -16.89 36.99
C TRP A 753 6.94 -17.45 37.36
N PRO A 754 7.04 -18.42 38.29
CA PRO A 754 8.33 -18.91 38.79
C PRO A 754 9.17 -19.51 37.67
N GLU A 755 10.47 -19.22 37.70
CA GLU A 755 11.44 -19.90 36.84
C GLU A 755 11.57 -21.38 37.24
N PRO A 756 11.84 -22.29 36.29
CA PRO A 756 12.16 -23.68 36.62
C PRO A 756 13.33 -23.75 37.61
N VAL A 757 13.26 -24.68 38.56
CA VAL A 757 14.39 -24.99 39.44
C VAL A 757 15.44 -25.71 38.59
N GLU A 758 16.63 -25.11 38.44
CA GLU A 758 17.79 -25.70 37.73
C GLU A 758 18.29 -26.99 38.37
#